data_AF-A0A2S0XPF2-F1
#
_entry.id   AF-A0A2S0XPF2-F1
#
_cell.length_a   1.000
_cell.length_b   1.000
_cell.length_c   1.000
_cell.angle_alpha   90.00
_cell.angle_beta   90.00
_cell.angle_gamma   90.00
#
_symmetry.space_group_name_H-M   'P 1'
#
loop_
_entity.id
_entity.type
_entity.pdbx_description
1 polymer ?
#
loop_
_entity_poly.entity_id
_entity_poly.type
_entity_poly.pdbx_seq_one_letter_code
_entity_poly.pdbx_strand_id
1 'polypeptide(L)'
;MQECFAQTNLNWRQGSLIAREWYRSARIQQYLLEAEPATWLVVGGRGAGKTRLGAEWVNSMVRGFSPFASRRHSPIALVGETLADVREVMIEGPSGIATISRHDRPRFEPSRKRLVWDSGAVAQIFSSEDPDSLRGPQFQAAWCDELGCPAIDKGPNQPNMFPDVKSSENGTPYFSNGGRSDIAQRRLLEAHAAHWDPASAGFNGAYNPLSPVYGGRMVDVARSYVWAWDARPYPVFPLQSRVWSDGAGWHRGHWLNGRFGSPTVADLINAILRDHGLPPANVDGVEGTVTGYVIADPASARGALEPLVDLFGLSASQQPGGLAFKRTTASNIAAIELTDLAFDGENAVAETARSPDHDLPAEAILSFRDPVADYQSASVRSTRFAAVGSRQHGLSFPGVLEAGQARMLADDWMRRTWQERERVSFALAEPRADIVPGTIIKLPASGSTSEFLVTEIEQGLVRKVAARQMARSVPAPWRSSNPGVAATAPVVAGQPHAVFLDLPMMDGSTANPHLQFRVAVTQTPWMSQALFVSPEETGFALRGSVGRRADMGVLTAMLAPGKEGRIDRAAALTVELYGGELASVSRLQLLNGANLVAVRSAGGAWEVLQFESAEEIAPEIWRLRGLLRGQFGTGDAAAAGAAVGADLVVLDEGVVPSGLLAGEAGLQLNWRVGPLGADFSSASFSASSETGGKRALMPFSPVHLRGRRAGAGDLSLWWIRRGRIDADSWEASDIPLGEEREEYRVEVSATGGGVLRSATVSTPAWIYAAADIVADFGVPPPAVDITVRQLSVAAGPGLPVTRRFSLA
;
A
#
# COMPACT_ATOMS: atom_id res chain seq x y z
N MET A 1 18.22 5.18 29.19
CA MET A 1 18.39 3.87 29.87
C MET A 1 19.84 3.34 29.87
N GLN A 2 20.76 3.80 28.99
CA GLN A 2 22.17 3.33 28.95
C GLN A 2 23.10 3.88 30.06
N GLU A 3 22.81 5.04 30.67
CA GLU A 3 23.72 5.66 31.66
C GLU A 3 23.68 4.98 33.04
N CYS A 4 22.54 4.47 33.48
CA CYS A 4 22.41 3.89 34.83
C CYS A 4 22.98 2.47 34.95
N PHE A 5 22.94 1.65 33.90
CA PHE A 5 23.47 0.27 33.95
C PHE A 5 24.99 0.23 34.13
N ALA A 6 25.71 1.13 33.46
CA ALA A 6 27.16 1.20 33.51
C ALA A 6 27.71 1.65 34.88
N GLN A 7 27.00 2.55 35.58
CA GLN A 7 27.39 3.02 36.91
C GLN A 7 27.16 1.99 38.02
N THR A 8 26.18 1.09 37.85
CA THR A 8 25.85 0.07 38.88
C THR A 8 26.56 -1.27 38.68
N ASN A 9 26.96 -1.62 37.46
CA ASN A 9 27.44 -2.98 37.14
C ASN A 9 28.88 -3.07 36.60
N LEU A 10 29.54 -1.94 36.31
CA LEU A 10 30.89 -1.94 35.72
C LEU A 10 31.85 -1.09 36.55
N ASN A 11 33.01 -1.65 36.94
CA ASN A 11 34.07 -0.86 37.56
C ASN A 11 34.79 0.03 36.53
N TRP A 12 35.55 1.03 36.97
CA TRP A 12 36.19 2.02 36.08
C TRP A 12 37.10 1.40 35.00
N ARG A 13 37.75 0.26 35.29
CA ARG A 13 38.57 -0.48 34.31
C ARG A 13 37.70 -1.15 33.25
N GLN A 14 36.61 -1.81 33.66
CA GLN A 14 35.62 -2.39 32.75
C GLN A 14 34.93 -1.28 31.94
N GLY A 15 34.48 -0.19 32.57
CA GLY A 15 33.90 0.95 31.88
C GLY A 15 34.82 1.54 30.80
N SER A 16 36.12 1.61 31.04
CA SER A 16 37.12 2.11 30.08
C SER A 16 37.40 1.15 28.93
N LEU A 17 37.44 -0.16 29.21
CA LEU A 17 37.64 -1.21 28.22
C LEU A 17 36.45 -1.30 27.27
N ILE A 18 35.25 -1.35 27.86
CA ILE A 18 34.04 -1.51 27.08
C ILE A 18 33.72 -0.17 26.38
N ALA A 19 34.07 1.01 26.92
CA ALA A 19 33.85 2.30 26.25
C ALA A 19 34.34 2.43 24.78
N ARG A 20 35.33 1.63 24.38
CA ARG A 20 35.93 1.63 23.05
C ARG A 20 35.42 0.51 22.14
N GLU A 21 34.61 -0.42 22.65
CA GLU A 21 34.11 -1.58 21.92
C GLU A 21 32.87 -1.25 21.08
N TRP A 22 32.65 -2.00 20.00
CA TRP A 22 31.59 -1.71 19.02
C TRP A 22 30.20 -1.64 19.64
N TYR A 23 29.90 -2.49 20.63
CA TYR A 23 28.67 -2.46 21.43
C TYR A 23 28.40 -1.11 22.15
N ARG A 24 29.27 -0.08 22.14
CA ARG A 24 28.93 1.28 22.63
C ARG A 24 28.77 2.31 21.52
N SER A 25 29.37 2.04 20.38
CA SER A 25 29.35 2.90 19.18
C SER A 25 28.38 2.40 18.11
N ALA A 26 27.81 1.22 18.29
CA ALA A 26 26.78 0.67 17.43
C ALA A 26 25.55 1.59 17.47
N ARG A 27 24.88 1.76 16.34
CA ARG A 27 23.62 2.51 16.27
C ARG A 27 22.56 1.74 17.04
N ILE A 28 21.56 2.44 17.57
CA ILE A 28 20.50 1.80 18.37
C ILE A 28 19.82 0.64 17.63
N GLN A 29 19.71 0.71 16.30
CA GLN A 29 19.16 -0.35 15.44
C GLN A 29 20.06 -1.59 15.28
N GLN A 30 21.31 -1.55 15.76
CA GLN A 30 22.28 -2.65 15.69
C GLN A 30 22.33 -3.46 17.00
N TYR A 31 21.54 -3.09 18.01
CA TYR A 31 21.39 -3.85 19.25
C TYR A 31 20.14 -4.72 19.22
N LEU A 32 20.19 -5.85 19.92
CA LEU A 32 18.97 -6.56 20.30
C LEU A 32 18.23 -5.71 21.33
N LEU A 33 17.12 -5.09 20.93
CA LEU A 33 16.16 -4.50 21.86
C LEU A 33 15.29 -5.61 22.47
N GLU A 34 14.82 -5.41 23.69
CA GLU A 34 14.29 -6.40 24.66
C GLU A 34 13.09 -7.27 24.19
N ALA A 35 12.52 -7.01 23.02
CA ALA A 35 11.57 -7.91 22.37
C ALA A 35 12.29 -8.62 21.24
N GLU A 36 12.58 -9.92 21.39
CA GLU A 36 13.11 -10.77 20.31
C GLU A 36 12.20 -10.61 19.08
N PRO A 37 12.60 -9.85 18.03
CA PRO A 37 11.84 -9.94 16.80
C PRO A 37 12.13 -11.34 16.24
N ALA A 38 11.11 -12.04 15.76
CA ALA A 38 11.24 -13.37 15.16
C ALA A 38 12.20 -13.40 13.94
N THR A 39 12.68 -12.24 13.48
CA THR A 39 13.60 -12.09 12.37
C THR A 39 14.52 -10.88 12.61
N TRP A 40 15.83 -11.10 12.53
CA TRP A 40 16.85 -10.05 12.58
C TRP A 40 17.32 -9.76 11.15
N LEU A 41 17.22 -8.51 10.72
CA LEU A 41 17.57 -8.08 9.37
C LEU A 41 18.85 -7.25 9.36
N VAL A 42 19.86 -7.73 8.64
CA VAL A 42 21.06 -6.94 8.31
C VAL A 42 20.95 -6.48 6.86
N VAL A 43 20.51 -5.24 6.63
CA VAL A 43 20.42 -4.67 5.28
C VAL A 43 21.81 -4.32 4.78
N GLY A 44 22.29 -4.98 3.71
CA GLY A 44 23.61 -4.66 3.18
C GLY A 44 23.96 -5.16 1.78
N GLY A 45 24.33 -4.23 0.88
CA GLY A 45 24.98 -4.50 -0.40
C GLY A 45 26.50 -4.74 -0.28
N ARG A 46 27.22 -4.70 -1.41
CA ARG A 46 28.70 -4.74 -1.43
C ARG A 46 29.25 -3.57 -0.60
N GLY A 47 30.11 -3.86 0.39
CA GLY A 47 30.66 -2.83 1.30
C GLY A 47 29.78 -2.49 2.52
N ALA A 48 28.64 -3.14 2.72
CA ALA A 48 27.75 -2.87 3.87
C ALA A 48 28.28 -3.37 5.24
N GLY A 49 29.45 -4.00 5.27
CA GLY A 49 30.10 -4.42 6.51
C GLY A 49 29.66 -5.79 7.04
N LYS A 50 29.24 -6.73 6.17
CA LYS A 50 28.91 -8.13 6.55
C LYS A 50 30.05 -8.80 7.33
N THR A 51 31.26 -8.73 6.78
CA THR A 51 32.48 -9.21 7.44
C THR A 51 32.74 -8.51 8.77
N ARG A 52 32.46 -7.19 8.84
CA ARG A 52 32.60 -6.43 10.09
C ARG A 52 31.61 -6.94 11.14
N LEU A 53 30.35 -7.14 10.77
CA LEU A 53 29.32 -7.66 11.66
C LEU A 53 29.71 -9.04 12.23
N GLY A 54 30.09 -9.98 11.36
CA GLY A 54 30.51 -11.32 11.79
C GLY A 54 31.74 -11.28 12.70
N ALA A 55 32.73 -10.44 12.37
CA ALA A 55 33.92 -10.26 13.20
C ALA A 55 33.61 -9.63 14.58
N GLU A 56 32.69 -8.66 14.64
CA GLU A 56 32.23 -8.08 15.91
C GLU A 56 31.39 -9.06 16.74
N TRP A 57 30.59 -9.90 16.08
CA TRP A 57 29.85 -10.99 16.72
C TRP A 57 30.83 -11.98 17.35
N VAL A 58 31.84 -12.46 16.63
CA VAL A 58 32.89 -13.35 17.18
C VAL A 58 33.57 -12.71 18.39
N ASN A 59 33.99 -11.44 18.28
CA ASN A 59 34.61 -10.71 19.39
C ASN A 59 33.68 -10.56 20.61
N SER A 60 32.38 -10.39 20.38
CA SER A 60 31.39 -10.32 21.46
C SER A 60 31.15 -11.69 22.12
N MET A 61 31.12 -12.76 21.31
CA MET A 61 30.93 -14.14 21.77
C MET A 61 32.10 -14.62 22.64
N VAL A 62 33.35 -14.41 22.20
CA VAL A 62 34.54 -14.83 22.99
C VAL A 62 34.67 -14.06 24.30
N ARG A 63 34.18 -12.82 24.35
CA ARG A 63 34.22 -11.97 25.57
C ARG A 63 32.99 -12.12 26.47
N GLY A 64 31.89 -12.68 25.95
CA GLY A 64 30.64 -12.85 26.69
C GLY A 64 29.91 -11.53 26.92
N PHE A 65 29.89 -10.65 25.92
CA PHE A 65 29.25 -9.34 26.02
C PHE A 65 27.77 -9.39 25.64
N SER A 66 26.92 -8.95 26.57
CA SER A 66 25.49 -8.70 26.32
C SER A 66 25.31 -7.57 25.29
N PRO A 67 24.32 -7.64 24.38
CA PRO A 67 23.23 -8.64 24.31
C PRO A 67 23.55 -9.89 23.48
N PHE A 68 24.72 -9.97 22.84
CA PHE A 68 25.05 -11.06 21.92
C PHE A 68 25.39 -12.38 22.63
N ALA A 69 25.95 -12.29 23.84
CA ALA A 69 26.28 -13.44 24.66
C ALA A 69 26.11 -13.15 26.16
N SER A 70 25.57 -14.10 26.92
CA SER A 70 25.48 -14.06 28.39
C SER A 70 26.70 -14.68 29.08
N ARG A 71 27.56 -15.37 28.33
CA ARG A 71 28.81 -16.01 28.79
C ARG A 71 29.84 -16.07 27.66
N ARG A 72 31.11 -16.34 27.99
CA ARG A 72 32.17 -16.53 26.98
C ARG A 72 31.98 -17.82 26.20
N HIS A 73 32.14 -17.75 24.88
CA HIS A 73 32.07 -18.90 23.97
C HIS A 73 33.45 -19.24 23.41
N SER A 74 33.89 -20.48 23.58
CA SER A 74 35.13 -21.02 23.01
C SER A 74 35.13 -22.55 23.08
N PRO A 75 35.59 -23.27 22.05
CA PRO A 75 36.07 -22.79 20.76
C PRO A 75 34.93 -22.29 19.83
N ILE A 76 35.25 -21.42 18.87
CA ILE A 76 34.33 -20.98 17.79
C ILE A 76 34.82 -21.53 16.46
N ALA A 77 33.93 -22.05 15.61
CA ALA A 77 34.28 -22.44 14.24
C ALA A 77 34.10 -21.26 13.27
N LEU A 78 35.11 -20.99 12.43
CA LEU A 78 35.05 -20.04 11.32
C LEU A 78 35.11 -20.85 10.03
N VAL A 79 34.02 -20.84 9.26
CA VAL A 79 33.86 -21.69 8.08
C VAL A 79 33.71 -20.80 6.86
N GLY A 80 34.58 -21.00 5.87
CA GLY A 80 34.51 -20.34 4.56
C GLY A 80 34.76 -21.35 3.43
N GLU A 81 34.78 -20.86 2.19
CA GLU A 81 35.03 -21.70 1.01
C GLU A 81 36.39 -22.39 1.12
N THR A 82 37.47 -21.61 1.11
CA THR A 82 38.84 -22.11 1.35
C THR A 82 39.41 -21.61 2.68
N LEU A 83 40.46 -22.28 3.17
CA LEU A 83 41.21 -21.78 4.35
C LEU A 83 41.87 -20.42 4.08
N ALA A 84 42.20 -20.13 2.82
CA ALA A 84 42.76 -18.84 2.41
C ALA A 84 41.70 -17.75 2.52
N ASP A 85 40.46 -18.00 2.08
CA ASP A 85 39.36 -17.02 2.17
C ASP A 85 39.03 -16.69 3.63
N VAL A 86 38.97 -17.70 4.50
CA VAL A 86 38.77 -17.46 5.95
C VAL A 86 39.86 -16.55 6.49
N ARG A 87 41.11 -16.78 6.10
CA ARG A 87 42.24 -15.94 6.53
C ARG A 87 42.15 -14.53 5.99
N GLU A 88 42.04 -14.37 4.68
CA GLU A 88 42.10 -13.08 4.00
C GLU A 88 40.86 -12.22 4.25
N VAL A 89 39.69 -12.83 4.42
CA VAL A 89 38.43 -12.11 4.61
C VAL A 89 38.05 -12.03 6.09
N MET A 90 37.91 -13.17 6.77
CA MET A 90 37.36 -13.21 8.14
C MET A 90 38.38 -12.79 9.20
N ILE A 91 39.68 -12.98 8.97
CA ILE A 91 40.72 -12.76 10.00
C ILE A 91 41.53 -11.49 9.75
N GLU A 92 42.28 -11.46 8.65
CA GLU A 92 43.29 -10.44 8.34
C GLU A 92 42.74 -9.31 7.47
N GLY A 93 41.58 -9.50 6.85
CA GLY A 93 40.96 -8.52 5.97
C GLY A 93 40.69 -7.16 6.64
N PRO A 94 40.35 -6.12 5.86
CA PRO A 94 40.12 -4.77 6.40
C PRO A 94 39.04 -4.69 7.48
N SER A 95 38.08 -5.63 7.45
CA SER A 95 37.02 -5.80 8.45
C SER A 95 37.14 -7.12 9.24
N GLY A 96 38.25 -7.84 9.10
CA GLY A 96 38.48 -9.13 9.73
C GLY A 96 38.73 -9.03 11.24
N ILE A 97 38.48 -10.12 11.94
CA ILE A 97 38.54 -10.25 13.40
C ILE A 97 39.81 -9.64 13.98
N ALA A 98 40.99 -9.99 13.45
CA ALA A 98 42.26 -9.50 13.98
C ALA A 98 42.44 -8.01 13.72
N THR A 99 41.98 -7.50 12.58
CA THR A 99 42.12 -6.08 12.19
C THR A 99 41.26 -5.16 13.04
N ILE A 100 40.05 -5.60 13.38
CA ILE A 100 39.07 -4.77 14.08
C ILE A 100 39.14 -4.87 15.59
N SER A 101 39.77 -5.92 16.12
CA SER A 101 39.92 -6.16 17.55
C SER A 101 40.77 -5.07 18.19
N ARG A 102 40.20 -4.35 19.16
CA ARG A 102 40.83 -3.18 19.78
C ARG A 102 41.68 -3.57 21.00
N HIS A 103 41.04 -4.15 22.01
CA HIS A 103 41.70 -4.66 23.23
C HIS A 103 41.66 -6.19 23.21
N ASP A 104 42.77 -6.88 23.44
CA ASP A 104 42.89 -8.35 23.24
C ASP A 104 42.75 -8.73 21.75
N ARG A 105 43.71 -8.29 20.93
CA ARG A 105 43.79 -8.63 19.50
C ARG A 105 44.26 -10.08 19.38
N PRO A 106 43.47 -10.98 18.77
CA PRO A 106 43.86 -12.37 18.67
C PRO A 106 45.10 -12.56 17.81
N ARG A 107 45.94 -13.52 18.19
CA ARG A 107 47.02 -14.02 17.34
C ARG A 107 46.50 -15.15 16.46
N PHE A 108 46.78 -15.08 15.16
CA PHE A 108 46.52 -16.19 14.26
C PHE A 108 47.72 -17.15 14.27
N GLU A 109 47.47 -18.44 14.46
CA GLU A 109 48.45 -19.53 14.45
C GLU A 109 48.22 -20.41 13.20
N PRO A 110 48.86 -20.13 12.05
CA PRO A 110 48.57 -20.80 10.78
C PRO A 110 48.76 -22.32 10.84
N SER A 111 49.85 -22.79 11.46
CA SER A 111 50.17 -24.23 11.59
C SER A 111 49.12 -25.00 12.40
N ARG A 112 48.37 -24.31 13.26
CA ARG A 112 47.30 -24.88 14.09
C ARG A 112 45.91 -24.47 13.63
N LYS A 113 45.79 -23.74 12.51
CA LYS A 113 44.53 -23.30 11.91
C LYS A 113 43.59 -22.63 12.94
N ARG A 114 44.11 -21.73 13.78
CA ARG A 114 43.32 -21.10 14.85
C ARG A 114 43.71 -19.67 15.17
N LEU A 115 42.77 -18.87 15.65
CA LEU A 115 42.99 -17.63 16.39
C LEU A 115 42.98 -17.91 17.90
N VAL A 116 43.84 -17.21 18.64
CA VAL A 116 43.93 -17.31 20.09
C VAL A 116 43.92 -15.90 20.68
N TRP A 117 43.02 -15.66 21.63
CA TRP A 117 42.95 -14.43 22.43
C TRP A 117 43.79 -14.59 23.72
N ASP A 118 44.23 -13.49 24.31
CA ASP A 118 44.97 -13.45 25.59
C ASP A 118 44.13 -14.04 26.74
N SER A 119 42.80 -13.95 26.62
CA SER A 119 41.85 -14.63 27.52
C SER A 119 41.86 -16.16 27.45
N GLY A 120 42.57 -16.75 26.48
CA GLY A 120 42.59 -18.19 26.20
C GLY A 120 41.45 -18.68 25.31
N ALA A 121 40.55 -17.80 24.87
CA ALA A 121 39.52 -18.15 23.90
C ALA A 121 40.15 -18.50 22.53
N VAL A 122 39.52 -19.43 21.81
CA VAL A 122 40.03 -19.95 20.54
C VAL A 122 38.94 -19.91 19.47
N ALA A 123 39.31 -19.52 18.25
CA ALA A 123 38.49 -19.76 17.06
C ALA A 123 39.28 -20.61 16.05
N GLN A 124 38.73 -21.72 15.59
CA GLN A 124 39.35 -22.62 14.60
C GLN A 124 38.81 -22.33 13.20
N ILE A 125 39.65 -22.44 12.18
CA ILE A 125 39.27 -22.24 10.78
C ILE A 125 39.04 -23.56 10.06
N PHE A 126 37.99 -23.61 9.24
CA PHE A 126 37.59 -24.76 8.44
C PHE A 126 37.23 -24.31 7.02
N SER A 127 37.35 -25.24 6.07
CA SER A 127 37.01 -25.02 4.66
C SER A 127 35.87 -25.95 4.27
N SER A 128 34.95 -25.46 3.45
CA SER A 128 33.86 -26.26 2.91
C SER A 128 34.31 -27.28 1.85
N GLU A 129 35.53 -27.16 1.32
CA GLU A 129 36.12 -28.15 0.41
C GLU A 129 36.47 -29.47 1.12
N ASP A 130 36.68 -29.41 2.44
CA ASP A 130 36.93 -30.57 3.31
C ASP A 130 35.93 -30.59 4.48
N PRO A 131 34.65 -30.93 4.22
CA PRO A 131 33.61 -30.91 5.25
C PRO A 131 33.87 -31.93 6.37
N ASP A 132 34.62 -33.01 6.10
CA ASP A 132 34.97 -34.02 7.10
C ASP A 132 35.93 -33.46 8.16
N SER A 133 36.67 -32.38 7.87
CA SER A 133 37.53 -31.70 8.85
C SER A 133 36.79 -31.14 10.07
N LEU A 134 35.47 -30.94 9.97
CA LEU A 134 34.62 -30.53 11.09
C LEU A 134 34.31 -31.67 12.07
N ARG A 135 34.63 -32.93 11.75
CA ARG A 135 34.42 -34.07 12.65
C ARG A 135 35.49 -34.14 13.73
N GLY A 136 35.08 -34.18 15.00
CA GLY A 136 35.96 -34.35 16.16
C GLY A 136 36.12 -33.10 17.04
N PRO A 137 36.36 -31.90 16.48
CA PRO A 137 36.33 -30.65 17.24
C PRO A 137 34.96 -30.38 17.86
N GLN A 138 34.95 -29.92 19.12
CA GLN A 138 33.75 -29.38 19.76
C GLN A 138 33.84 -27.86 19.79
N PHE A 139 32.81 -27.18 19.30
CA PHE A 139 32.70 -25.74 19.31
C PHE A 139 31.40 -25.31 19.96
N GLN A 140 31.43 -24.14 20.60
CA GLN A 140 30.28 -23.54 21.27
C GLN A 140 29.50 -22.58 20.36
N ALA A 141 30.08 -22.20 19.22
CA ALA A 141 29.47 -21.36 18.20
C ALA A 141 30.16 -21.57 16.85
N ALA A 142 29.49 -21.23 15.75
CA ALA A 142 30.06 -21.25 14.40
C ALA A 142 29.62 -20.00 13.61
N TRP A 143 30.52 -19.48 12.77
CA TRP A 143 30.20 -18.52 11.72
C TRP A 143 30.39 -19.21 10.37
N CYS A 144 29.27 -19.37 9.64
CA CYS A 144 29.21 -19.88 8.27
C CYS A 144 28.73 -18.75 7.33
N ASP A 145 29.06 -18.82 6.04
CA ASP A 145 28.88 -17.67 5.13
C ASP A 145 27.44 -17.47 4.63
N GLU A 146 26.81 -18.39 3.90
CA GLU A 146 25.50 -18.11 3.29
C GLU A 146 24.54 -19.31 3.27
N LEU A 147 23.26 -19.07 3.59
CA LEU A 147 22.15 -20.00 3.34
C LEU A 147 21.30 -19.45 2.19
N GLY A 148 21.34 -20.10 1.03
CA GLY A 148 20.55 -19.72 -0.15
C GLY A 148 21.11 -20.34 -1.43
N CYS A 149 20.35 -20.23 -2.53
CA CYS A 149 20.81 -20.57 -3.87
C CYS A 149 20.23 -19.59 -4.90
N PRO A 150 20.79 -19.52 -6.12
CA PRO A 150 20.18 -18.75 -7.20
C PRO A 150 18.78 -19.28 -7.55
N ALA A 151 17.86 -18.38 -7.92
CA ALA A 151 16.54 -18.74 -8.42
C ALA A 151 16.58 -19.16 -9.90
N ILE A 152 17.33 -20.22 -10.17
CA ILE A 152 17.51 -20.83 -11.47
C ILE A 152 17.11 -22.31 -11.37
N ASP A 153 16.69 -22.90 -12.49
CA ASP A 153 16.41 -24.34 -12.55
C ASP A 153 17.56 -25.12 -11.91
N LYS A 154 17.26 -26.03 -10.99
CA LYS A 154 18.25 -26.80 -10.22
C LYS A 154 19.31 -25.95 -9.49
N GLY A 155 18.98 -24.72 -9.10
CA GLY A 155 19.77 -23.88 -8.18
C GLY A 155 20.41 -24.63 -7.00
N PRO A 156 19.66 -25.51 -6.29
CA PRO A 156 20.19 -26.29 -5.17
C PRO A 156 21.37 -27.21 -5.51
N ASN A 157 21.57 -27.59 -6.78
CA ASN A 157 22.69 -28.44 -7.17
C ASN A 157 24.04 -27.73 -7.05
N GLN A 158 24.05 -26.39 -7.08
CA GLN A 158 25.26 -25.59 -6.95
C GLN A 158 24.93 -24.23 -6.31
N PRO A 159 24.68 -24.19 -4.99
CA PRO A 159 24.12 -23.01 -4.31
C PRO A 159 24.99 -21.75 -4.37
N ASN A 160 26.30 -21.90 -4.53
CA ASN A 160 27.26 -20.80 -4.64
C ASN A 160 27.23 -20.07 -6.00
N MET A 161 26.59 -20.63 -7.03
CA MET A 161 26.59 -19.99 -8.35
C MET A 161 25.80 -18.69 -8.36
N PHE A 162 26.43 -17.60 -8.81
CA PHE A 162 25.81 -16.28 -8.91
C PHE A 162 25.77 -15.82 -10.37
N PRO A 163 24.65 -15.99 -11.10
CA PRO A 163 24.54 -15.76 -12.55
C PRO A 163 24.52 -14.27 -12.93
N ASP A 164 25.58 -13.55 -12.57
CA ASP A 164 25.90 -12.18 -12.95
C ASP A 164 27.29 -12.16 -13.58
N VAL A 165 27.41 -11.58 -14.77
CA VAL A 165 28.67 -11.43 -15.51
C VAL A 165 29.76 -10.68 -14.75
N LYS A 166 29.41 -9.92 -13.70
CA LYS A 166 30.36 -9.23 -12.82
C LYS A 166 30.89 -10.11 -11.68
N SER A 167 30.29 -11.28 -11.45
CA SER A 167 30.69 -12.21 -10.40
C SER A 167 31.78 -13.17 -10.88
N SER A 168 32.72 -13.51 -10.00
CA SER A 168 33.65 -14.63 -10.20
C SER A 168 32.92 -15.98 -10.18
N GLU A 169 31.74 -16.03 -9.58
CA GLU A 169 30.87 -17.22 -9.48
C GLU A 169 29.82 -17.27 -10.60
N ASN A 170 30.06 -16.56 -11.70
CA ASN A 170 29.14 -16.54 -12.84
C ASN A 170 29.03 -17.91 -13.52
N GLY A 171 27.80 -18.40 -13.66
CA GLY A 171 27.52 -19.55 -14.50
C GLY A 171 26.11 -20.08 -14.30
N THR A 172 25.91 -21.35 -14.63
CA THR A 172 24.62 -22.05 -14.51
C THR A 172 24.84 -23.34 -13.72
N PRO A 173 24.00 -23.66 -12.71
CA PRO A 173 24.16 -24.85 -11.90
C PRO A 173 24.15 -26.15 -12.72
N TYR A 174 24.74 -27.20 -12.14
CA TYR A 174 24.83 -28.50 -12.82
C TYR A 174 23.46 -29.04 -13.25
N PHE A 175 23.40 -29.45 -14.52
CA PHE A 175 22.23 -30.01 -15.20
C PHE A 175 21.02 -29.08 -15.36
N SER A 176 21.18 -27.79 -15.03
CA SER A 176 20.14 -26.77 -15.17
C SER A 176 19.84 -26.45 -16.63
N ASN A 177 18.59 -26.14 -16.95
CA ASN A 177 18.20 -25.59 -18.25
C ASN A 177 18.49 -24.06 -18.39
N GLY A 178 19.01 -23.43 -17.33
CA GLY A 178 19.40 -22.02 -17.30
C GLY A 178 18.25 -21.01 -17.14
N GLY A 179 17.00 -21.49 -17.08
CA GLY A 179 15.80 -20.68 -16.86
C GLY A 179 15.58 -20.34 -15.39
N ARG A 180 14.83 -19.27 -15.12
CA ARG A 180 14.44 -18.88 -13.75
C ARG A 180 13.61 -19.99 -13.09
N SER A 181 13.84 -20.21 -11.80
CA SER A 181 13.05 -21.16 -10.99
C SER A 181 12.96 -20.71 -9.54
N ASP A 182 11.87 -20.02 -9.21
CA ASP A 182 11.61 -19.58 -7.84
C ASP A 182 11.32 -20.79 -6.92
N ILE A 183 10.69 -21.84 -7.46
CA ILE A 183 10.41 -23.07 -6.70
C ILE A 183 11.70 -23.79 -6.28
N ALA A 184 12.76 -23.77 -7.10
CA ALA A 184 14.04 -24.40 -6.75
C ALA A 184 14.66 -23.77 -5.50
N GLN A 185 14.67 -22.43 -5.45
CA GLN A 185 15.13 -21.68 -4.29
C GLN A 185 14.26 -21.95 -3.06
N ARG A 186 12.93 -21.90 -3.22
CA ARG A 186 12.00 -22.18 -2.13
C ARG A 186 12.18 -23.57 -1.53
N ARG A 187 12.36 -24.60 -2.37
CA ARG A 187 12.57 -25.99 -1.90
C ARG A 187 13.87 -26.16 -1.13
N LEU A 188 14.96 -25.47 -1.49
CA LEU A 188 16.18 -25.46 -0.69
C LEU A 188 15.90 -24.94 0.73
N LEU A 189 15.23 -23.80 0.83
CA LEU A 189 14.96 -23.14 2.11
C LEU A 189 14.00 -23.96 2.97
N GLU A 190 12.93 -24.51 2.38
CA GLU A 190 12.01 -25.41 3.07
C GLU A 190 12.70 -26.68 3.55
N ALA A 191 13.59 -27.26 2.73
CA ALA A 191 14.36 -28.45 3.11
C ALA A 191 15.28 -28.17 4.29
N HIS A 192 16.00 -27.04 4.30
CA HIS A 192 16.84 -26.66 5.44
C HIS A 192 16.03 -26.36 6.70
N ALA A 193 14.92 -25.61 6.58
CA ALA A 193 14.05 -25.33 7.71
C ALA A 193 13.53 -26.63 8.34
N ALA A 194 13.03 -27.56 7.52
CA ALA A 194 12.50 -28.84 8.00
C ALA A 194 13.58 -29.80 8.52
N HIS A 195 14.78 -29.80 7.92
CA HIS A 195 15.88 -30.71 8.31
C HIS A 195 16.40 -30.41 9.73
N TRP A 196 16.47 -29.13 10.10
CA TRP A 196 17.03 -28.71 11.38
C TRP A 196 15.99 -28.59 12.50
N ASP A 197 14.71 -28.43 12.17
CA ASP A 197 13.62 -28.14 13.11
C ASP A 197 13.06 -29.41 13.79
N PRO A 198 13.14 -29.52 15.12
CA PRO A 198 12.58 -30.63 15.87
C PRO A 198 11.05 -30.80 15.78
N ALA A 199 10.33 -29.74 15.42
CA ALA A 199 8.88 -29.79 15.24
C ALA A 199 8.46 -30.40 13.90
N SER A 200 9.40 -30.59 12.96
CA SER A 200 9.13 -31.15 11.64
C SER A 200 8.93 -32.66 11.70
N ALA A 201 7.92 -33.18 11.01
CA ALA A 201 7.54 -34.60 11.04
C ALA A 201 8.65 -35.58 10.60
N GLY A 202 9.59 -35.14 9.76
CA GLY A 202 10.73 -35.92 9.28
C GLY A 202 12.04 -35.69 10.05
N PHE A 203 11.98 -34.99 11.18
CA PHE A 203 13.18 -34.63 11.93
C PHE A 203 13.89 -35.86 12.49
N ASN A 204 15.19 -35.97 12.20
CA ASN A 204 16.05 -36.98 12.80
C ASN A 204 17.03 -36.30 13.76
N GLY A 205 16.88 -36.61 15.05
CA GLY A 205 17.72 -36.07 16.12
C GLY A 205 19.22 -36.33 15.95
N ALA A 206 19.62 -37.33 15.15
CA ALA A 206 21.02 -37.58 14.83
C ALA A 206 21.65 -36.48 13.95
N TYR A 207 20.86 -35.77 13.14
CA TYR A 207 21.36 -34.71 12.27
C TYR A 207 21.52 -33.38 13.01
N ASN A 208 20.67 -33.10 14.01
CA ASN A 208 20.81 -31.95 14.90
C ASN A 208 20.81 -32.40 16.38
N PRO A 209 21.89 -33.05 16.84
CA PRO A 209 21.93 -33.71 18.14
C PRO A 209 21.80 -32.73 19.30
N LEU A 210 21.20 -33.21 20.39
CA LEU A 210 21.19 -32.50 21.68
C LEU A 210 22.54 -32.67 22.35
N SER A 211 23.16 -31.55 22.74
CA SER A 211 24.39 -31.55 23.50
C SER A 211 24.13 -32.09 24.91
N PRO A 212 24.87 -33.12 25.36
CA PRO A 212 24.75 -33.62 26.73
C PRO A 212 25.31 -32.64 27.78
N VAL A 213 26.03 -31.59 27.35
CA VAL A 213 26.69 -30.63 28.23
C VAL A 213 25.76 -29.49 28.65
N TYR A 214 24.92 -29.00 27.71
CA TYR A 214 24.08 -27.82 27.94
C TYR A 214 22.63 -27.98 27.49
N GLY A 215 22.23 -29.15 26.99
CA GLY A 215 20.85 -29.49 26.65
C GLY A 215 20.28 -28.79 25.41
N GLY A 216 21.07 -27.98 24.70
CA GLY A 216 20.66 -27.34 23.44
C GLY A 216 21.10 -28.14 22.22
N ARG A 217 20.49 -27.87 21.06
CA ARG A 217 20.85 -28.47 19.77
C ARG A 217 22.07 -27.80 19.13
N MET A 218 22.67 -28.46 18.16
CA MET A 218 23.86 -27.97 17.44
C MET A 218 23.54 -26.77 16.53
N VAL A 219 22.42 -26.84 15.79
CA VAL A 219 21.91 -25.76 14.94
C VAL A 219 20.69 -25.13 15.61
N ASP A 220 20.75 -23.84 15.88
CA ASP A 220 19.62 -23.02 16.32
C ASP A 220 18.85 -22.49 15.10
N VAL A 221 17.74 -23.15 14.77
CA VAL A 221 16.94 -22.85 13.57
C VAL A 221 16.40 -21.42 13.60
N ALA A 222 16.06 -20.90 14.79
CA ALA A 222 15.54 -19.54 14.95
C ALA A 222 16.56 -18.47 14.56
N ARG A 223 17.84 -18.85 14.43
CA ARG A 223 18.95 -17.97 14.02
C ARG A 223 19.51 -18.35 12.65
N SER A 224 18.67 -18.87 11.77
CA SER A 224 19.01 -19.09 10.35
C SER A 224 18.67 -17.86 9.52
N TYR A 225 19.70 -17.24 8.94
CA TYR A 225 19.54 -16.04 8.11
C TYR A 225 19.72 -16.41 6.64
N VAL A 226 18.74 -16.05 5.81
CA VAL A 226 18.77 -16.35 4.37
C VAL A 226 19.45 -15.22 3.62
N TRP A 227 20.33 -15.59 2.69
CA TRP A 227 21.05 -14.64 1.84
C TRP A 227 20.12 -13.89 0.88
N ALA A 228 20.50 -12.65 0.58
CA ALA A 228 19.91 -11.78 -0.46
C ALA A 228 18.41 -11.41 -0.29
N TRP A 229 17.90 -11.34 0.94
CA TRP A 229 16.69 -10.56 1.22
C TRP A 229 17.06 -9.16 1.72
N ASP A 230 16.53 -8.11 1.10
CA ASP A 230 16.75 -6.72 1.53
C ASP A 230 15.46 -5.89 1.48
N ALA A 231 15.52 -4.63 1.96
CA ALA A 231 14.34 -3.78 2.11
C ALA A 231 13.84 -3.13 0.80
N ARG A 232 14.44 -3.41 -0.37
CA ARG A 232 13.98 -2.82 -1.63
C ARG A 232 12.57 -3.33 -1.98
N PRO A 233 11.59 -2.44 -2.22
CA PRO A 233 10.22 -2.86 -2.48
C PRO A 233 10.13 -3.56 -3.84
N TYR A 234 9.41 -4.68 -3.89
CA TYR A 234 9.00 -5.33 -5.13
C TYR A 234 7.63 -4.76 -5.58
N PRO A 235 7.37 -4.55 -6.89
CA PRO A 235 8.23 -4.82 -8.05
C PRO A 235 9.19 -3.67 -8.39
N VAL A 236 9.25 -2.62 -7.56
CA VAL A 236 10.10 -1.46 -7.84
C VAL A 236 11.52 -1.95 -8.12
N PHE A 237 12.15 -2.69 -7.20
CA PHE A 237 13.25 -3.58 -7.53
C PHE A 237 12.67 -4.91 -8.04
N PRO A 238 13.02 -5.38 -9.26
CA PRO A 238 14.17 -4.96 -10.08
C PRO A 238 13.91 -3.91 -11.18
N LEU A 239 12.71 -3.37 -11.31
CA LEU A 239 12.28 -2.57 -12.46
C LEU A 239 12.94 -1.18 -12.60
N GLN A 240 13.22 -0.43 -11.53
CA GLN A 240 13.87 0.90 -11.66
C GLN A 240 15.38 0.79 -11.86
N SER A 241 15.79 0.38 -13.06
CA SER A 241 17.18 0.22 -13.48
C SER A 241 18.04 1.49 -13.42
N ARG A 242 17.41 2.68 -13.39
CA ARG A 242 18.12 3.96 -13.16
C ARG A 242 18.57 4.15 -11.71
N VAL A 243 17.87 3.53 -10.76
CA VAL A 243 18.18 3.58 -9.34
C VAL A 243 19.11 2.42 -8.95
N TRP A 244 18.86 1.22 -9.50
CA TRP A 244 19.64 0.03 -9.17
C TRP A 244 20.36 -0.55 -10.38
N SER A 245 21.69 -0.67 -10.26
CA SER A 245 22.53 -1.24 -11.31
C SER A 245 22.52 -2.77 -11.41
N ASP A 246 21.96 -3.45 -10.40
CA ASP A 246 21.92 -4.91 -10.24
C ASP A 246 20.54 -5.52 -10.52
N GLY A 247 19.55 -4.74 -10.97
CA GLY A 247 18.19 -5.23 -11.24
C GLY A 247 18.13 -6.40 -12.23
N ALA A 248 19.03 -6.45 -13.23
CA ALA A 248 19.10 -7.56 -14.17
C ALA A 248 19.46 -8.90 -13.49
N GLY A 249 20.26 -8.86 -12.40
CA GLY A 249 20.66 -10.03 -11.64
C GLY A 249 19.51 -10.67 -10.88
N TRP A 250 18.48 -9.89 -10.50
CA TRP A 250 17.35 -10.38 -9.70
C TRP A 250 16.73 -11.64 -10.29
N HIS A 251 16.49 -11.69 -11.61
CA HIS A 251 15.79 -12.77 -12.29
C HIS A 251 16.33 -14.17 -12.05
N ARG A 252 17.65 -14.33 -11.87
CA ARG A 252 18.28 -15.65 -11.67
C ARG A 252 19.21 -15.71 -10.45
N GLY A 253 19.50 -14.58 -9.81
CA GLY A 253 20.30 -14.55 -8.59
C GLY A 253 19.51 -14.93 -7.34
N HIS A 254 20.15 -14.77 -6.19
CA HIS A 254 19.65 -15.23 -4.89
C HIS A 254 18.56 -14.36 -4.27
N TRP A 255 18.25 -13.20 -4.86
CA TRP A 255 17.32 -12.24 -4.24
C TRP A 255 15.95 -12.83 -3.93
N LEU A 256 15.40 -12.53 -2.76
CA LEU A 256 14.12 -13.07 -2.31
C LEU A 256 12.94 -12.09 -2.47
N ASN A 257 13.22 -10.82 -2.75
CA ASN A 257 12.23 -9.75 -2.90
C ASN A 257 11.16 -10.14 -3.94
N GLY A 258 9.89 -10.16 -3.52
CA GLY A 258 8.76 -10.56 -4.38
C GLY A 258 8.57 -12.06 -4.61
N ARG A 259 9.49 -12.91 -4.14
CA ARG A 259 9.42 -14.38 -4.32
C ARG A 259 8.85 -15.12 -3.13
N PHE A 260 9.21 -14.69 -1.93
CA PHE A 260 8.86 -15.40 -0.68
C PHE A 260 7.34 -15.46 -0.43
N GLY A 261 6.61 -14.41 -0.81
CA GLY A 261 5.15 -14.34 -0.66
C GLY A 261 4.36 -15.12 -1.72
N SER A 262 5.00 -15.65 -2.75
CA SER A 262 4.32 -16.34 -3.85
C SER A 262 3.91 -17.76 -3.46
N PRO A 263 2.63 -18.14 -3.55
CA PRO A 263 2.20 -19.50 -3.24
C PRO A 263 2.79 -20.53 -4.22
N THR A 264 3.10 -21.72 -3.70
CA THR A 264 3.34 -22.87 -4.59
C THR A 264 2.02 -23.36 -5.16
N VAL A 265 2.07 -24.01 -6.32
CA VAL A 265 0.87 -24.66 -6.88
C VAL A 265 0.35 -25.76 -5.94
N ALA A 266 1.25 -26.44 -5.23
CA ALA A 266 0.92 -27.45 -4.23
C ALA A 266 0.08 -26.86 -3.07
N ASP A 267 0.53 -25.74 -2.49
CA ASP A 267 -0.17 -25.04 -1.42
C ASP A 267 -1.53 -24.52 -1.91
N LEU A 268 -1.58 -23.99 -3.14
CA LEU A 268 -2.78 -23.44 -3.74
C LEU A 268 -3.85 -24.52 -3.96
N ILE A 269 -3.47 -25.72 -4.43
CA ILE A 269 -4.39 -26.86 -4.56
C ILE A 269 -5.05 -27.18 -3.21
N ASN A 270 -4.23 -27.29 -2.15
CA ASN A 270 -4.73 -27.62 -0.82
C ASN A 270 -5.53 -26.48 -0.17
N ALA A 271 -5.22 -25.22 -0.51
CA ALA A 271 -6.03 -24.07 -0.11
C ALA A 271 -7.42 -24.12 -0.76
N ILE A 272 -7.49 -24.33 -2.08
CA ILE A 272 -8.76 -24.45 -2.81
C ILE A 272 -9.62 -25.60 -2.26
N LEU A 273 -9.02 -26.78 -2.04
CA LEU A 273 -9.75 -27.91 -1.45
C LEU A 273 -10.31 -27.57 -0.06
N ARG A 274 -9.52 -26.91 0.79
CA ARG A 274 -9.94 -26.46 2.12
C ARG A 274 -11.11 -25.47 2.06
N ASP A 275 -11.04 -24.49 1.16
CA ASP A 275 -12.10 -23.48 0.99
C ASP A 275 -13.44 -24.12 0.54
N HIS A 276 -13.37 -25.28 -0.12
CA HIS A 276 -14.53 -26.09 -0.48
C HIS A 276 -14.87 -27.21 0.54
N GLY A 277 -14.24 -27.23 1.71
CA GLY A 277 -14.51 -28.21 2.77
C GLY A 277 -14.03 -29.63 2.47
N LEU A 278 -13.07 -29.80 1.55
CA LEU A 278 -12.49 -31.09 1.17
C LEU A 278 -11.18 -31.36 1.95
N PRO A 279 -10.83 -32.64 2.18
CA PRO A 279 -9.55 -33.00 2.81
C PRO A 279 -8.36 -32.60 1.92
N PRO A 280 -7.19 -32.35 2.50
CA PRO A 280 -5.99 -32.05 1.73
C PRO A 280 -5.61 -33.22 0.82
N ALA A 281 -5.13 -32.89 -0.38
CA ALA A 281 -4.61 -33.85 -1.34
C ALA A 281 -3.11 -34.12 -1.10
N ASN A 282 -2.66 -35.30 -1.52
CA ASN A 282 -1.23 -35.55 -1.70
C ASN A 282 -0.75 -34.73 -2.92
N VAL A 283 0.21 -33.83 -2.68
CA VAL A 283 0.79 -32.93 -3.69
C VAL A 283 2.29 -33.19 -3.90
N ASP A 284 2.76 -34.38 -3.52
CA ASP A 284 4.14 -34.83 -3.72
C ASP A 284 4.43 -34.93 -5.21
N GLY A 285 5.37 -34.10 -5.70
CA GLY A 285 5.69 -34.01 -7.12
C GLY A 285 4.85 -32.97 -7.89
N VAL A 286 4.14 -32.08 -7.18
CA VAL A 286 3.65 -30.82 -7.76
C VAL A 286 4.75 -29.76 -7.66
N GLU A 287 5.13 -29.24 -8.82
CA GLU A 287 6.14 -28.18 -8.96
C GLU A 287 5.50 -26.91 -9.50
N GLY A 288 6.13 -25.77 -9.22
CA GLY A 288 5.75 -24.47 -9.73
C GLY A 288 5.21 -23.53 -8.66
N THR A 289 5.20 -22.25 -9.01
CA THR A 289 4.70 -21.14 -8.21
C THR A 289 3.77 -20.29 -9.06
N VAL A 290 2.91 -19.52 -8.41
CA VAL A 290 2.18 -18.41 -9.04
C VAL A 290 2.33 -17.18 -8.15
N THR A 291 2.16 -15.98 -8.69
CA THR A 291 2.20 -14.77 -7.85
C THR A 291 0.86 -14.57 -7.12
N GLY A 292 -0.23 -15.08 -7.69
CA GLY A 292 -1.56 -15.01 -7.12
C GLY A 292 -2.59 -15.79 -7.95
N TYR A 293 -3.76 -16.02 -7.39
CA TYR A 293 -4.87 -16.73 -8.03
C TYR A 293 -6.19 -16.16 -7.52
N VAL A 294 -7.15 -15.88 -8.40
CA VAL A 294 -8.40 -15.18 -8.07
C VAL A 294 -9.60 -16.00 -8.54
N ILE A 295 -10.44 -16.41 -7.59
CA ILE A 295 -11.76 -17.01 -7.87
C ILE A 295 -12.79 -15.90 -7.67
N ALA A 296 -13.18 -15.25 -8.76
CA ALA A 296 -14.07 -14.08 -8.71
C ALA A 296 -15.55 -14.45 -8.52
N ASP A 297 -15.95 -15.60 -9.07
CA ASP A 297 -17.32 -16.08 -9.09
C ASP A 297 -17.45 -17.41 -8.33
N PRO A 298 -18.64 -17.74 -7.78
CA PRO A 298 -18.88 -19.05 -7.19
C PRO A 298 -18.55 -20.18 -8.19
N ALA A 299 -17.56 -20.99 -7.85
CA ALA A 299 -17.09 -22.11 -8.67
C ALA A 299 -17.12 -23.42 -7.87
N SER A 300 -17.12 -24.56 -8.57
CA SER A 300 -16.83 -25.84 -7.93
C SER A 300 -15.33 -25.99 -7.66
N ALA A 301 -14.94 -26.83 -6.70
CA ALA A 301 -13.53 -27.16 -6.48
C ALA A 301 -12.83 -27.63 -7.76
N ARG A 302 -13.52 -28.42 -8.59
CA ARG A 302 -13.01 -28.83 -9.91
C ARG A 302 -12.75 -27.62 -10.81
N GLY A 303 -13.74 -26.73 -10.95
CA GLY A 303 -13.61 -25.54 -11.81
C GLY A 303 -12.48 -24.59 -11.38
N ALA A 304 -12.22 -24.50 -10.07
CA ALA A 304 -11.09 -23.74 -9.53
C ALA A 304 -9.74 -24.45 -9.73
N LEU A 305 -9.70 -25.79 -9.71
CA LEU A 305 -8.45 -26.54 -9.88
C LEU A 305 -8.07 -26.76 -11.35
N GLU A 306 -9.04 -26.86 -12.25
CA GLU A 306 -8.84 -27.23 -13.65
C GLU A 306 -7.83 -26.32 -14.40
N PRO A 307 -7.84 -24.99 -14.26
CA PRO A 307 -6.82 -24.13 -14.87
C PRO A 307 -5.40 -24.43 -14.38
N LEU A 308 -5.23 -24.84 -13.11
CA LEU A 308 -3.93 -25.23 -12.56
C LEU A 308 -3.50 -26.60 -13.12
N VAL A 309 -4.43 -27.56 -13.12
CA VAL A 309 -4.18 -28.92 -13.61
C VAL A 309 -3.77 -28.91 -15.08
N ASP A 310 -4.52 -28.19 -15.92
CA ASP A 310 -4.24 -28.13 -17.34
C ASP A 310 -2.94 -27.37 -17.63
N LEU A 311 -2.77 -26.15 -17.10
CA LEU A 311 -1.62 -25.30 -17.43
C LEU A 311 -0.29 -25.87 -16.91
N PHE A 312 -0.25 -26.39 -15.69
CA PHE A 312 0.96 -26.97 -15.09
C PHE A 312 1.21 -28.44 -15.48
N GLY A 313 0.28 -29.05 -16.22
CA GLY A 313 0.39 -30.44 -16.66
C GLY A 313 0.38 -31.45 -15.53
N LEU A 314 -0.56 -31.25 -14.61
CA LEU A 314 -0.78 -32.14 -13.49
C LEU A 314 -1.76 -33.24 -13.89
N SER A 315 -1.61 -34.40 -13.27
CA SER A 315 -2.63 -35.44 -13.23
C SER A 315 -3.27 -35.45 -11.84
N ALA A 316 -4.59 -35.64 -11.80
CA ALA A 316 -5.34 -35.84 -10.56
C ALA A 316 -5.81 -37.29 -10.52
N SER A 317 -5.55 -37.97 -9.41
CA SER A 317 -5.91 -39.39 -9.20
C SER A 317 -6.47 -39.61 -7.81
N GLN A 318 -7.34 -40.61 -7.64
CA GLN A 318 -7.80 -41.05 -6.33
C GLN A 318 -6.85 -42.13 -5.81
N GLN A 319 -6.33 -41.95 -4.59
CA GLN A 319 -5.52 -42.92 -3.86
C GLN A 319 -6.21 -43.33 -2.54
N PRO A 320 -5.78 -44.41 -1.87
CA PRO A 320 -6.36 -44.82 -0.58
C PRO A 320 -6.36 -43.73 0.51
N GLY A 321 -5.48 -42.73 0.40
CA GLY A 321 -5.39 -41.59 1.33
C GLY A 321 -6.10 -40.31 0.88
N GLY A 322 -6.82 -40.30 -0.25
CA GLY A 322 -7.48 -39.11 -0.80
C GLY A 322 -7.06 -38.81 -2.23
N LEU A 323 -7.32 -37.57 -2.67
CA LEU A 323 -6.86 -37.09 -3.98
C LEU A 323 -5.34 -36.95 -3.99
N ALA A 324 -4.71 -37.22 -5.13
CA ALA A 324 -3.29 -37.02 -5.36
C ALA A 324 -3.07 -36.27 -6.68
N PHE A 325 -2.27 -35.21 -6.63
CA PHE A 325 -1.87 -34.40 -7.78
C PHE A 325 -0.38 -34.57 -8.03
N LYS A 326 0.01 -34.85 -9.28
CA LYS A 326 1.43 -35.05 -9.65
C LYS A 326 1.70 -34.56 -11.07
N ARG A 327 2.92 -34.05 -11.32
CA ARG A 327 3.37 -33.71 -12.67
C ARG A 327 3.80 -34.97 -13.42
N THR A 328 3.11 -35.31 -14.50
CA THR A 328 3.32 -36.59 -15.21
C THR A 328 4.63 -36.61 -16.02
N THR A 329 4.97 -35.51 -16.69
CA THR A 329 6.10 -35.44 -17.63
C THR A 329 7.47 -35.43 -16.96
N ALA A 330 7.52 -35.15 -15.65
CA ALA A 330 8.72 -35.11 -14.82
C ALA A 330 8.91 -36.39 -13.98
N SER A 331 8.07 -37.41 -14.19
CA SER A 331 8.11 -38.64 -13.42
C SER A 331 9.37 -39.47 -13.73
N ASN A 332 10.09 -39.88 -12.68
CA ASN A 332 11.17 -40.86 -12.74
C ASN A 332 10.67 -42.31 -12.59
N ILE A 333 9.36 -42.52 -12.47
CA ILE A 333 8.77 -43.85 -12.32
C ILE A 333 9.00 -44.66 -13.61
N ALA A 334 9.46 -45.90 -13.47
CA ALA A 334 9.63 -46.79 -14.61
C ALA A 334 8.25 -47.16 -15.21
N ALA A 335 8.13 -47.12 -16.54
CA ALA A 335 6.91 -47.55 -17.20
C ALA A 335 6.75 -49.07 -17.07
N ILE A 336 5.55 -49.53 -16.75
CA ILE A 336 5.22 -50.96 -16.68
C ILE A 336 4.94 -51.46 -18.09
N GLU A 337 5.72 -52.42 -18.58
CA GLU A 337 5.44 -53.06 -19.86
C GLU A 337 4.31 -54.08 -19.72
N LEU A 338 3.32 -53.99 -20.60
CA LEU A 338 2.15 -54.88 -20.61
C LEU A 338 2.16 -55.74 -21.87
N THR A 339 2.50 -57.02 -21.71
CA THR A 339 2.47 -58.03 -22.77
C THR A 339 1.23 -58.92 -22.71
N ASP A 340 0.70 -59.13 -21.51
CA ASP A 340 -0.41 -60.05 -21.27
C ASP A 340 -1.73 -59.27 -21.21
N LEU A 341 -2.48 -59.33 -22.31
CA LEU A 341 -3.74 -58.62 -22.50
C LEU A 341 -4.89 -59.63 -22.52
N ALA A 342 -6.06 -59.20 -22.02
CA ALA A 342 -7.28 -59.98 -22.14
C ALA A 342 -7.99 -59.69 -23.47
N PHE A 343 -8.59 -60.72 -24.04
CA PHE A 343 -9.50 -60.59 -25.16
C PHE A 343 -10.94 -60.62 -24.63
N ASP A 344 -11.72 -59.59 -24.91
CA ASP A 344 -13.09 -59.45 -24.41
C ASP A 344 -14.15 -60.12 -25.30
N GLY A 345 -13.73 -60.73 -26.42
CA GLY A 345 -14.60 -61.46 -27.33
C GLY A 345 -15.26 -60.61 -28.41
N GLU A 346 -15.23 -59.27 -28.30
CA GLU A 346 -15.91 -58.35 -29.21
C GLU A 346 -14.95 -57.38 -29.91
N ASN A 347 -13.91 -56.91 -29.22
CA ASN A 347 -13.03 -55.83 -29.69
C ASN A 347 -11.62 -56.33 -30.03
N ALA A 348 -10.83 -55.49 -30.71
CA ALA A 348 -9.42 -55.78 -30.91
C ALA A 348 -8.68 -55.85 -29.57
N VAL A 349 -7.65 -56.69 -29.47
CA VAL A 349 -6.85 -56.87 -28.23
C VAL A 349 -6.25 -55.55 -27.74
N ALA A 350 -5.91 -54.65 -28.67
CA ALA A 350 -5.58 -53.26 -28.40
C ALA A 350 -6.07 -52.38 -29.55
N GLU A 351 -6.69 -51.26 -29.23
CA GLU A 351 -7.14 -50.25 -30.18
C GLU A 351 -6.32 -48.98 -30.00
N THR A 352 -5.83 -48.42 -31.10
CA THR A 352 -5.08 -47.16 -31.09
C THR A 352 -5.85 -46.11 -31.90
N ALA A 353 -6.24 -45.02 -31.25
CA ALA A 353 -6.84 -43.86 -31.89
C ALA A 353 -5.82 -42.71 -31.92
N ARG A 354 -5.66 -42.06 -33.07
CA ARG A 354 -4.75 -40.92 -33.24
C ARG A 354 -5.47 -39.70 -33.77
N SER A 355 -5.34 -38.57 -33.07
CA SER A 355 -5.87 -37.30 -33.54
C SER A 355 -5.09 -36.81 -34.77
N PRO A 356 -5.77 -36.37 -35.83
CA PRO A 356 -5.11 -35.86 -37.03
C PRO A 356 -4.45 -34.49 -36.78
N ASP A 357 -3.37 -34.19 -37.49
CA ASP A 357 -2.56 -33.00 -37.23
C ASP A 357 -3.32 -31.67 -37.42
N HIS A 358 -4.37 -31.63 -38.24
CA HIS A 358 -5.19 -30.42 -38.45
C HIS A 358 -6.16 -30.13 -37.30
N ASP A 359 -6.46 -31.11 -36.45
CA ASP A 359 -7.28 -30.91 -35.26
C ASP A 359 -6.47 -30.32 -34.09
N LEU A 360 -5.14 -30.46 -34.13
CA LEU A 360 -4.24 -29.95 -33.11
C LEU A 360 -3.99 -28.43 -33.30
N PRO A 361 -3.78 -27.68 -32.21
CA PRO A 361 -3.54 -26.25 -32.29
C PRO A 361 -2.18 -25.94 -32.91
N ALA A 362 -2.15 -25.01 -33.86
CA ALA A 362 -0.92 -24.43 -34.41
C ALA A 362 -0.38 -23.30 -33.51
N GLU A 363 -1.29 -22.64 -32.79
CA GLU A 363 -0.97 -21.54 -31.86
C GLU A 363 -1.82 -21.66 -30.59
N ALA A 364 -1.18 -21.43 -29.44
CA ALA A 364 -1.85 -21.29 -28.15
C ALA A 364 -1.66 -19.86 -27.64
N ILE A 365 -2.76 -19.24 -27.18
CA ILE A 365 -2.79 -17.89 -26.63
C ILE A 365 -3.20 -18.00 -25.17
N LEU A 366 -2.29 -17.66 -24.26
CA LEU A 366 -2.54 -17.70 -22.82
C LEU A 366 -2.76 -16.27 -22.31
N SER A 367 -3.92 -16.02 -21.68
CA SER A 367 -4.27 -14.76 -21.03
C SER A 367 -4.15 -14.88 -19.51
N PHE A 368 -3.56 -13.87 -18.87
CA PHE A 368 -3.24 -13.83 -17.43
C PHE A 368 -3.11 -12.37 -16.94
N ARG A 369 -2.92 -12.15 -15.63
CA ARG A 369 -2.54 -10.83 -15.08
C ARG A 369 -1.04 -10.77 -14.81
N ASP A 370 -0.38 -9.68 -15.21
CA ASP A 370 1.07 -9.55 -15.08
C ASP A 370 1.47 -8.71 -13.84
N PRO A 371 2.19 -9.29 -12.85
CA PRO A 371 2.55 -8.58 -11.62
C PRO A 371 3.57 -7.45 -11.84
N VAL A 372 4.32 -7.45 -12.95
CA VAL A 372 5.29 -6.39 -13.27
C VAL A 372 4.72 -5.30 -14.17
N ALA A 373 3.48 -5.45 -14.64
CA ALA A 373 2.73 -4.46 -15.42
C ALA A 373 1.47 -3.99 -14.66
N ASP A 374 1.63 -3.69 -13.36
CA ASP A 374 0.54 -3.19 -12.50
C ASP A 374 -0.72 -4.08 -12.51
N TYR A 375 -0.51 -5.40 -12.53
CA TYR A 375 -1.56 -6.43 -12.57
C TYR A 375 -2.53 -6.31 -13.75
N GLN A 376 -2.15 -5.59 -14.81
CA GLN A 376 -2.93 -5.50 -16.04
C GLN A 376 -3.02 -6.85 -16.75
N SER A 377 -4.12 -7.03 -17.49
CA SER A 377 -4.31 -8.20 -18.34
C SER A 377 -3.26 -8.23 -19.44
N ALA A 378 -2.56 -9.36 -19.55
CA ALA A 378 -1.55 -9.63 -20.55
C ALA A 378 -1.84 -10.95 -21.27
N SER A 379 -1.24 -11.13 -22.44
CA SER A 379 -1.29 -12.40 -23.14
C SER A 379 0.06 -12.77 -23.77
N VAL A 380 0.34 -14.06 -23.82
CA VAL A 380 1.51 -14.62 -24.51
C VAL A 380 1.05 -15.63 -25.54
N ARG A 381 1.88 -15.83 -26.56
CA ARG A 381 1.64 -16.79 -27.63
C ARG A 381 2.77 -17.81 -27.69
N SER A 382 2.39 -19.06 -27.90
CA SER A 382 3.27 -20.18 -28.23
C SER A 382 2.84 -20.73 -29.59
N THR A 383 3.76 -20.79 -30.54
CA THR A 383 3.50 -21.28 -31.89
C THR A 383 4.29 -22.54 -32.17
N ARG A 384 3.68 -23.49 -32.89
CA ARG A 384 4.39 -24.67 -33.37
C ARG A 384 4.90 -24.44 -34.78
N PHE A 385 6.22 -24.54 -34.95
CA PHE A 385 6.84 -24.50 -36.26
C PHE A 385 6.42 -25.72 -37.10
N ALA A 386 6.07 -25.50 -38.37
CA ALA A 386 5.63 -26.53 -39.32
C ALA A 386 4.32 -27.27 -38.99
N ALA A 387 3.41 -26.66 -38.22
CA ALA A 387 2.03 -27.15 -38.16
C ALA A 387 1.35 -26.94 -39.53
N VAL A 388 0.64 -27.97 -40.02
CA VAL A 388 -0.04 -27.91 -41.33
C VAL A 388 -1.33 -27.08 -41.28
N GLY A 389 -1.94 -26.95 -40.08
CA GLY A 389 -3.15 -26.15 -39.85
C GLY A 389 -2.89 -24.75 -39.27
N SER A 390 -3.96 -23.94 -39.16
CA SER A 390 -3.94 -22.58 -38.59
C SER A 390 -4.78 -22.43 -37.30
N ARG A 391 -5.16 -23.54 -36.67
CA ARG A 391 -6.05 -23.54 -35.50
C ARG A 391 -5.40 -22.83 -34.31
N GLN A 392 -6.13 -21.89 -33.73
CA GLN A 392 -5.75 -21.22 -32.49
C GLN A 392 -6.50 -21.83 -31.30
N HIS A 393 -5.84 -21.90 -30.14
CA HIS A 393 -6.44 -22.31 -28.89
C HIS A 393 -6.22 -21.23 -27.82
N GLY A 394 -7.31 -20.76 -27.21
CA GLY A 394 -7.27 -19.76 -26.14
C GLY A 394 -7.28 -20.41 -24.77
N LEU A 395 -6.29 -20.11 -23.95
CA LEU A 395 -6.21 -20.47 -22.53
C LEU A 395 -6.44 -19.22 -21.70
N SER A 396 -7.32 -19.31 -20.70
CA SER A 396 -7.54 -18.25 -19.72
C SER A 396 -7.11 -18.74 -18.36
N PHE A 397 -6.08 -18.11 -17.78
CA PHE A 397 -5.60 -18.45 -16.45
C PHE A 397 -6.04 -17.37 -15.46
N PRO A 398 -6.92 -17.68 -14.48
CA PRO A 398 -7.42 -16.73 -13.49
C PRO A 398 -6.40 -16.45 -12.38
N GLY A 399 -5.12 -16.36 -12.74
CA GLY A 399 -4.02 -16.10 -11.84
C GLY A 399 -3.01 -15.10 -12.37
N VAL A 400 -2.03 -14.82 -11.53
CA VAL A 400 -1.00 -13.80 -11.75
C VAL A 400 0.31 -14.49 -12.07
N LEU A 401 0.83 -14.26 -13.28
CA LEU A 401 2.04 -14.89 -13.81
C LEU A 401 2.95 -13.81 -14.40
N GLU A 402 4.26 -13.99 -14.29
CA GLU A 402 5.20 -13.18 -15.08
C GLU A 402 5.12 -13.62 -16.55
N ALA A 403 5.26 -12.69 -17.51
CA ALA A 403 5.19 -13.01 -18.94
C ALA A 403 6.16 -14.13 -19.37
N GLY A 404 7.38 -14.16 -18.82
CA GLY A 404 8.34 -15.24 -19.07
C GLY A 404 7.86 -16.61 -18.59
N GLN A 405 7.18 -16.65 -17.45
CA GLN A 405 6.61 -17.86 -16.87
C GLN A 405 5.40 -18.34 -17.68
N ALA A 406 4.51 -17.40 -18.05
CA ALA A 406 3.35 -17.68 -18.87
C ALA A 406 3.75 -18.28 -20.23
N ARG A 407 4.80 -17.73 -20.87
CA ARG A 407 5.31 -18.28 -22.14
C ARG A 407 5.88 -19.68 -21.96
N MET A 408 6.67 -19.92 -20.91
CA MET A 408 7.16 -21.26 -20.58
C MET A 408 6.02 -22.27 -20.42
N LEU A 409 4.98 -21.92 -19.65
CA LEU A 409 3.81 -22.79 -19.43
C LEU A 409 3.02 -23.04 -20.72
N ALA A 410 2.86 -22.02 -21.57
CA ALA A 410 2.22 -22.17 -22.88
C ALA A 410 3.03 -23.06 -23.85
N ASP A 411 4.36 -22.93 -23.85
CA ASP A 411 5.25 -23.78 -24.65
C ASP A 411 5.19 -25.24 -24.16
N ASP A 412 5.19 -25.46 -22.83
CA ASP A 412 5.05 -26.78 -22.21
C ASP A 412 3.68 -27.40 -22.52
N TRP A 413 2.60 -26.61 -22.44
CA TRP A 413 1.25 -27.04 -22.82
C TRP A 413 1.19 -27.43 -24.30
N MET A 414 1.74 -26.60 -25.20
CA MET A 414 1.76 -26.88 -26.64
C MET A 414 2.51 -28.18 -26.95
N ARG A 415 3.65 -28.43 -26.29
CA ARG A 415 4.38 -29.70 -26.44
C ARG A 415 3.57 -30.89 -25.95
N ARG A 416 2.93 -30.79 -24.79
CA ARG A 416 2.07 -31.85 -24.23
C ARG A 416 0.89 -32.16 -25.16
N THR A 417 0.09 -31.16 -25.55
CA THR A 417 -1.09 -31.36 -26.40
C THR A 417 -0.76 -32.11 -27.70
N TRP A 418 0.39 -31.83 -28.31
CA TRP A 418 0.82 -32.54 -29.51
C TRP A 418 1.41 -33.93 -29.27
N GLN A 419 1.99 -34.17 -28.10
CA GLN A 419 2.49 -35.48 -27.71
C GLN A 419 1.36 -36.40 -27.22
N GLU A 420 0.26 -35.85 -26.74
CA GLU A 420 -0.89 -36.59 -26.19
C GLU A 420 -1.93 -36.98 -27.27
N ARG A 421 -1.52 -37.05 -28.54
CA ARG A 421 -2.42 -37.24 -29.68
C ARG A 421 -2.82 -38.70 -29.94
N GLU A 422 -2.10 -39.66 -29.40
CA GLU A 422 -2.46 -41.09 -29.48
C GLU A 422 -3.15 -41.53 -28.17
N ARG A 423 -4.23 -42.27 -28.29
CA ARG A 423 -4.93 -42.96 -27.20
C ARG A 423 -4.98 -44.44 -27.49
N VAL A 424 -4.80 -45.25 -26.46
CA VAL A 424 -4.90 -46.71 -26.55
C VAL A 424 -5.99 -47.21 -25.60
N SER A 425 -6.76 -48.19 -26.07
CA SER A 425 -7.78 -48.89 -25.30
C SER A 425 -7.50 -50.39 -25.40
N PHE A 426 -7.49 -51.09 -24.26
CA PHE A 426 -7.20 -52.53 -24.18
C PHE A 426 -7.82 -53.13 -22.92
N ALA A 427 -7.87 -54.45 -22.82
CA ALA A 427 -8.36 -55.15 -21.63
C ALA A 427 -7.24 -55.93 -20.92
N LEU A 428 -7.34 -56.04 -19.60
CA LEU A 428 -6.45 -56.83 -18.74
C LEU A 428 -7.23 -57.91 -17.99
N ALA A 429 -6.60 -59.07 -17.82
CA ALA A 429 -7.11 -60.12 -16.94
C ALA A 429 -6.86 -59.75 -15.47
N GLU A 430 -7.80 -60.08 -14.59
CA GLU A 430 -7.54 -60.02 -13.14
C GLU A 430 -6.49 -61.07 -12.76
N PRO A 431 -5.52 -60.75 -11.85
CA PRO A 431 -5.57 -59.73 -10.82
C PRO A 431 -4.50 -58.60 -10.93
N ARG A 432 -4.47 -57.82 -12.03
CA ARG A 432 -3.53 -56.68 -12.20
C ARG A 432 -3.90 -55.40 -11.43
N ALA A 433 -4.18 -55.51 -10.13
CA ALA A 433 -4.56 -54.38 -9.27
C ALA A 433 -3.49 -53.27 -9.17
N ASP A 434 -2.26 -53.56 -9.60
CA ASP A 434 -1.15 -52.61 -9.73
C ASP A 434 -1.39 -51.51 -10.77
N ILE A 435 -2.25 -51.75 -11.77
CA ILE A 435 -2.59 -50.77 -12.79
C ILE A 435 -3.78 -49.93 -12.32
N VAL A 436 -3.54 -48.64 -12.08
CA VAL A 436 -4.53 -47.63 -11.68
C VAL A 436 -4.42 -46.36 -12.53
N PRO A 437 -5.44 -45.49 -12.60
CA PRO A 437 -5.29 -44.17 -13.21
C PRO A 437 -4.07 -43.42 -12.65
N GLY A 438 -3.24 -42.87 -13.54
CA GLY A 438 -1.94 -42.27 -13.21
C GLY A 438 -0.74 -43.23 -13.38
N THR A 439 -0.96 -44.51 -13.65
CA THR A 439 0.12 -45.46 -13.95
C THR A 439 0.71 -45.20 -15.33
N ILE A 440 2.04 -45.26 -15.45
CA ILE A 440 2.75 -45.14 -16.74
C ILE A 440 3.02 -46.54 -17.26
N ILE A 441 2.62 -46.81 -18.50
CA ILE A 441 2.72 -48.12 -19.14
C ILE A 441 3.40 -48.04 -20.50
N LYS A 442 3.90 -49.18 -20.98
CA LYS A 442 4.27 -49.43 -22.37
C LYS A 442 3.41 -50.57 -22.90
N LEU A 443 2.88 -50.41 -24.10
CA LEU A 443 1.97 -51.37 -24.72
C LEU A 443 2.51 -51.80 -26.09
N PRO A 444 3.39 -52.83 -26.16
CA PRO A 444 3.94 -53.31 -27.42
C PRO A 444 2.87 -53.70 -28.45
N ALA A 445 1.71 -54.21 -27.99
CA ALA A 445 0.58 -54.56 -28.84
C ALA A 445 -0.02 -53.37 -29.63
N SER A 446 0.21 -52.12 -29.19
CA SER A 446 -0.23 -50.92 -29.92
C SER A 446 0.62 -50.62 -31.17
N GLY A 447 1.78 -51.27 -31.32
CA GLY A 447 2.77 -50.95 -32.36
C GLY A 447 3.58 -49.67 -32.10
N SER A 448 3.33 -48.96 -30.98
CA SER A 448 4.03 -47.75 -30.56
C SER A 448 5.08 -48.06 -29.49
N THR A 449 6.25 -47.42 -29.57
CA THR A 449 7.29 -47.47 -28.53
C THR A 449 7.10 -46.38 -27.46
N SER A 450 6.00 -45.64 -27.55
CA SER A 450 5.68 -44.54 -26.63
C SER A 450 5.30 -45.05 -25.25
N GLU A 451 5.47 -44.18 -24.26
CA GLU A 451 4.87 -44.37 -22.94
C GLU A 451 3.43 -43.84 -22.96
N PHE A 452 2.55 -44.49 -22.21
CA PHE A 452 1.14 -44.10 -22.06
C PHE A 452 0.81 -43.91 -20.58
N LEU A 453 0.06 -42.84 -20.28
CA LEU A 453 -0.51 -42.60 -18.96
C LEU A 453 -1.92 -43.19 -18.93
N VAL A 454 -2.18 -44.12 -18.00
CA VAL A 454 -3.53 -44.65 -17.76
C VAL A 454 -4.43 -43.54 -17.26
N THR A 455 -5.54 -43.29 -17.94
CA THR A 455 -6.51 -42.23 -17.61
C THR A 455 -7.80 -42.78 -17.04
N GLU A 456 -8.19 -43.98 -17.46
CA GLU A 456 -9.49 -44.56 -17.12
C GLU A 456 -9.37 -46.07 -16.97
N ILE A 457 -10.12 -46.61 -16.01
CA ILE A 457 -10.29 -48.05 -15.81
C ILE A 457 -11.77 -48.32 -15.55
N GLU A 458 -12.36 -49.18 -16.38
CA GLU A 458 -13.69 -49.73 -16.17
C GLU A 458 -13.54 -51.17 -15.63
N GLN A 459 -14.18 -51.45 -14.49
CA GLN A 459 -14.17 -52.77 -13.87
C GLN A 459 -15.39 -53.58 -14.34
N GLY A 460 -15.14 -54.78 -14.85
CA GLY A 460 -16.15 -55.74 -15.29
C GLY A 460 -15.58 -57.15 -15.30
N LEU A 461 -16.05 -58.02 -16.22
CA LEU A 461 -15.49 -59.37 -16.40
C LEU A 461 -14.00 -59.36 -16.77
N VAL A 462 -13.59 -58.34 -17.51
CA VAL A 462 -12.20 -57.97 -17.77
C VAL A 462 -12.03 -56.50 -17.40
N ARG A 463 -10.82 -56.07 -17.06
CA ARG A 463 -10.55 -54.66 -16.74
C ARG A 463 -10.21 -53.92 -18.01
N LYS A 464 -11.14 -53.09 -18.50
CA LYS A 464 -10.89 -52.22 -19.66
C LYS A 464 -10.09 -51.00 -19.22
N VAL A 465 -9.02 -50.71 -19.93
CA VAL A 465 -8.06 -49.66 -19.61
C VAL A 465 -7.95 -48.73 -20.81
N ALA A 466 -8.13 -47.43 -20.58
CA ALA A 466 -7.78 -46.40 -21.54
C ALA A 466 -6.56 -45.62 -21.06
N ALA A 467 -5.62 -45.39 -21.98
CA ALA A 467 -4.41 -44.64 -21.71
C ALA A 467 -4.11 -43.66 -22.83
N ARG A 468 -3.50 -42.53 -22.49
CA ARG A 468 -3.09 -41.50 -23.45
C ARG A 468 -1.57 -41.47 -23.60
N GLN A 469 -1.08 -41.21 -24.80
CA GLN A 469 0.34 -41.05 -25.06
C GLN A 469 0.92 -39.95 -24.17
N MET A 470 2.15 -40.13 -23.73
CA MET A 470 2.92 -39.13 -23.04
C MET A 470 4.38 -39.21 -23.46
N ALA A 471 5.12 -38.12 -23.28
CA ALA A 471 6.56 -38.14 -23.37
C ALA A 471 7.18 -37.42 -22.18
N ARG A 472 8.29 -37.96 -21.69
CA ARG A 472 9.13 -37.26 -20.71
C ARG A 472 9.84 -36.12 -21.42
N SER A 473 9.74 -34.92 -20.87
CA SER A 473 10.31 -33.72 -21.46
C SER A 473 10.92 -32.86 -20.37
N VAL A 474 12.08 -32.27 -20.67
CA VAL A 474 12.59 -31.15 -19.86
C VAL A 474 11.62 -29.97 -20.01
N PRO A 475 11.24 -29.29 -18.92
CA PRO A 475 10.44 -28.07 -19.00
C PRO A 475 11.14 -27.01 -19.86
N ALA A 476 10.36 -26.18 -20.53
CA ALA A 476 10.92 -25.01 -21.22
C ALA A 476 11.62 -24.11 -20.18
N PRO A 477 12.69 -23.39 -20.55
CA PRO A 477 13.31 -22.44 -19.64
C PRO A 477 12.39 -21.22 -19.44
N TRP A 478 12.07 -20.87 -18.20
CA TRP A 478 11.48 -19.58 -17.86
C TRP A 478 12.49 -18.47 -18.18
N ARG A 479 12.23 -17.76 -19.28
CA ARG A 479 13.06 -16.63 -19.72
C ARG A 479 12.36 -15.32 -19.36
N SER A 480 12.74 -14.76 -18.22
CA SER A 480 12.25 -13.45 -17.82
C SER A 480 12.81 -12.36 -18.73
N SER A 481 11.97 -11.37 -19.02
CA SER A 481 12.37 -10.12 -19.68
C SER A 481 11.77 -8.98 -18.90
N ASN A 482 12.58 -8.02 -18.46
CA ASN A 482 12.01 -6.79 -17.92
C ASN A 482 11.23 -6.11 -19.05
N PRO A 483 9.92 -5.87 -18.89
CA PRO A 483 9.27 -4.91 -19.76
C PRO A 483 10.06 -3.61 -19.57
N GLY A 484 10.47 -2.95 -20.66
CA GLY A 484 11.20 -1.67 -20.60
C GLY A 484 10.38 -0.52 -20.01
N VAL A 485 9.36 -0.84 -19.21
CA VAL A 485 8.43 0.05 -18.54
C VAL A 485 9.13 0.54 -17.27
N ALA A 486 9.48 1.81 -17.26
CA ALA A 486 9.92 2.46 -16.04
C ALA A 486 8.76 2.39 -15.03
N ALA A 487 8.91 1.59 -13.97
CA ALA A 487 7.96 1.58 -12.87
C ALA A 487 7.86 3.03 -12.34
N THR A 488 6.72 3.67 -12.57
CA THR A 488 6.38 4.97 -11.98
C THR A 488 6.49 4.82 -10.46
N ALA A 489 7.29 5.69 -9.83
CA ALA A 489 7.45 5.64 -8.38
C ALA A 489 6.06 5.75 -7.71
N PRO A 490 5.79 4.96 -6.65
CA PRO A 490 4.55 5.11 -5.90
C PRO A 490 4.49 6.53 -5.39
N VAL A 491 3.39 7.19 -5.76
CA VAL A 491 3.16 8.58 -5.43
C VAL A 491 2.75 8.65 -3.97
N VAL A 492 3.66 9.10 -3.11
CA VAL A 492 3.33 9.38 -1.70
C VAL A 492 2.65 10.74 -1.65
N ALA A 493 1.33 10.74 -1.53
CA ALA A 493 0.56 11.97 -1.29
C ALA A 493 0.76 12.43 0.16
N GLY A 494 1.18 13.69 0.35
CA GLY A 494 1.26 14.31 1.67
C GLY A 494 -0.12 14.57 2.27
N GLN A 495 -0.20 14.96 3.54
CA GLN A 495 -1.46 15.29 4.21
C GLN A 495 -2.24 16.39 3.43
N PRO A 496 -3.54 16.22 3.15
CA PRO A 496 -4.32 17.22 2.41
C PRO A 496 -4.58 18.46 3.27
N HIS A 497 -4.55 19.64 2.66
CA HIS A 497 -4.98 20.88 3.29
C HIS A 497 -6.47 21.11 3.00
N ALA A 498 -7.28 21.05 4.05
CA ALA A 498 -8.74 21.19 3.98
C ALA A 498 -9.19 22.42 4.74
N VAL A 499 -10.02 23.25 4.10
CA VAL A 499 -10.58 24.49 4.66
C VAL A 499 -12.09 24.42 4.60
N PHE A 500 -12.75 24.60 5.74
CA PHE A 500 -14.20 24.62 5.85
C PHE A 500 -14.76 26.05 5.78
N LEU A 501 -15.86 26.20 5.05
CA LEU A 501 -16.49 27.48 4.76
C LEU A 501 -17.96 27.47 5.16
N ASP A 502 -18.34 28.29 6.16
CA ASP A 502 -19.75 28.59 6.45
C ASP A 502 -20.20 29.76 5.55
N LEU A 503 -20.67 29.43 4.35
CA LEU A 503 -21.02 30.41 3.32
C LEU A 503 -22.47 30.91 3.46
N PRO A 504 -22.78 32.11 2.97
CA PRO A 504 -24.17 32.57 2.83
C PRO A 504 -24.95 31.71 1.81
N MET A 505 -26.26 31.89 1.75
CA MET A 505 -27.07 31.26 0.69
C MET A 505 -26.75 31.93 -0.65
N MET A 506 -26.25 31.14 -1.61
CA MET A 506 -25.77 31.64 -2.91
C MET A 506 -26.68 31.29 -4.09
N ASP A 507 -27.50 30.25 -3.96
CA ASP A 507 -28.38 29.74 -5.02
C ASP A 507 -29.81 30.32 -4.94
N GLY A 508 -30.04 31.30 -4.07
CA GLY A 508 -31.32 31.98 -3.90
C GLY A 508 -32.45 31.12 -3.32
N SER A 509 -32.20 29.85 -2.99
CA SER A 509 -33.20 28.87 -2.57
C SER A 509 -33.42 28.84 -1.05
N THR A 510 -34.56 28.34 -0.59
CA THR A 510 -34.77 27.99 0.82
C THR A 510 -34.43 26.54 1.14
N ALA A 511 -34.16 25.72 0.13
CA ALA A 511 -33.89 24.30 0.30
C ALA A 511 -32.46 24.05 0.80
N ASN A 512 -32.34 23.16 1.81
CA ASN A 512 -31.07 22.60 2.29
C ASN A 512 -29.94 23.61 2.59
N PRO A 513 -30.17 24.64 3.44
CA PRO A 513 -29.17 25.68 3.74
C PRO A 513 -27.89 25.13 4.39
N HIS A 514 -27.98 23.99 5.09
CA HIS A 514 -26.83 23.30 5.68
C HIS A 514 -25.78 22.87 4.63
N LEU A 515 -26.16 22.74 3.35
CA LEU A 515 -25.23 22.41 2.26
C LEU A 515 -24.28 23.56 1.91
N GLN A 516 -24.55 24.78 2.37
CA GLN A 516 -23.62 25.90 2.24
C GLN A 516 -22.47 25.85 3.25
N PHE A 517 -22.49 24.91 4.20
CA PHE A 517 -21.28 24.53 4.91
C PHE A 517 -20.42 23.66 3.98
N ARG A 518 -19.51 24.32 3.26
CA ARG A 518 -18.70 23.72 2.21
C ARG A 518 -17.29 23.43 2.68
N VAL A 519 -16.59 22.61 1.91
CA VAL A 519 -15.18 22.30 2.12
C VAL A 519 -14.42 22.48 0.81
N ALA A 520 -13.25 23.10 0.91
CA ALA A 520 -12.27 23.20 -0.16
C ALA A 520 -11.05 22.38 0.24
N VAL A 521 -10.52 21.56 -0.67
CA VAL A 521 -9.37 20.70 -0.38
C VAL A 521 -8.31 20.81 -1.47
N THR A 522 -7.05 20.90 -1.06
CA THR A 522 -5.89 20.80 -1.94
C THR A 522 -4.86 19.80 -1.41
N GLN A 523 -4.18 19.10 -2.33
CA GLN A 523 -3.15 18.12 -2.03
C GLN A 523 -2.22 18.00 -3.24
N THR A 524 -0.92 17.87 -2.99
CA THR A 524 0.07 17.61 -4.03
C THR A 524 0.77 16.27 -3.77
N PRO A 525 0.66 15.31 -4.72
CA PRO A 525 -0.25 15.31 -5.88
C PRO A 525 -1.70 15.04 -5.48
N TRP A 526 -2.62 15.39 -6.37
CA TRP A 526 -4.06 15.29 -6.13
C TRP A 526 -4.54 13.83 -6.16
N MET A 527 -5.31 13.46 -5.13
CA MET A 527 -6.11 12.24 -5.06
C MET A 527 -7.54 12.62 -4.68
N SER A 528 -8.53 11.79 -5.01
CA SER A 528 -9.89 11.99 -4.53
C SER A 528 -9.96 11.83 -3.01
N GLN A 529 -10.61 12.78 -2.33
CA GLN A 529 -10.65 12.84 -0.87
C GLN A 529 -11.99 12.34 -0.34
N ALA A 530 -11.96 11.66 0.81
CA ALA A 530 -13.12 11.28 1.60
C ALA A 530 -13.27 12.21 2.81
N LEU A 531 -14.52 12.56 3.13
CA LEU A 531 -14.88 13.41 4.26
C LEU A 531 -15.52 12.56 5.35
N PHE A 532 -14.91 12.55 6.52
CA PHE A 532 -15.43 11.86 7.69
C PHE A 532 -15.74 12.84 8.81
N VAL A 533 -16.78 12.54 9.60
CA VAL A 533 -17.17 13.39 10.74
C VAL A 533 -17.49 12.55 11.98
N SER A 534 -17.23 13.12 13.15
CA SER A 534 -17.68 12.58 14.45
C SER A 534 -17.95 13.71 15.45
N PRO A 535 -18.93 13.58 16.36
CA PRO A 535 -19.04 14.45 17.52
C PRO A 535 -17.92 14.24 18.55
N GLU A 536 -17.17 13.14 18.46
CA GLU A 536 -16.04 12.80 19.34
C GLU A 536 -14.73 12.69 18.54
N GLU A 537 -13.61 12.35 19.19
CA GLU A 537 -12.33 12.09 18.52
C GLU A 537 -12.24 10.66 17.93
N THR A 538 -13.29 9.86 18.09
CA THR A 538 -13.41 8.48 17.59
C THR A 538 -14.78 8.27 16.91
N GLY A 539 -14.98 7.14 16.22
CA GLY A 539 -16.30 6.81 15.63
C GLY A 539 -16.67 7.61 14.37
N PHE A 540 -15.69 7.94 13.55
CA PHE A 540 -15.86 8.72 12.32
C PHE A 540 -16.77 8.03 11.28
N ALA A 541 -17.79 8.74 10.82
CA ALA A 541 -18.70 8.30 9.76
C ALA A 541 -18.40 9.02 8.43
N LEU A 542 -18.46 8.29 7.32
CA LEU A 542 -18.28 8.86 5.96
C LEU A 542 -19.48 9.76 5.61
N ARG A 543 -19.20 11.01 5.19
CA ARG A 543 -20.21 12.02 4.85
C ARG A 543 -20.21 12.44 3.38
N GLY A 544 -19.07 12.33 2.71
CA GLY A 544 -18.96 12.77 1.33
C GLY A 544 -17.56 12.58 0.77
N SER A 545 -17.34 13.14 -0.42
CA SER A 545 -16.06 13.08 -1.10
C SER A 545 -15.81 14.33 -1.94
N VAL A 546 -14.54 14.69 -2.11
CA VAL A 546 -14.07 15.77 -2.98
C VAL A 546 -13.33 15.16 -4.17
N GLY A 547 -13.92 15.25 -5.36
CA GLY A 547 -13.35 14.65 -6.58
C GLY A 547 -12.37 15.55 -7.32
N ARG A 548 -12.49 16.88 -7.15
CA ARG A 548 -11.66 17.89 -7.82
C ARG A 548 -10.96 18.78 -6.80
N ARG A 549 -9.68 19.09 -7.05
CA ARG A 549 -8.89 20.02 -6.24
C ARG A 549 -9.52 21.42 -6.27
N ALA A 550 -9.60 22.08 -5.13
CA ALA A 550 -9.97 23.49 -5.06
C ALA A 550 -8.74 24.38 -5.24
N ASP A 551 -8.89 25.47 -6.01
CA ASP A 551 -7.88 26.51 -6.10
C ASP A 551 -8.01 27.45 -4.89
N MET A 552 -6.96 27.51 -4.07
CA MET A 552 -6.97 28.25 -2.81
C MET A 552 -5.55 28.71 -2.45
N GLY A 553 -5.47 29.62 -1.48
CA GLY A 553 -4.22 30.23 -1.07
C GLY A 553 -4.39 31.16 0.13
N VAL A 554 -3.43 32.07 0.30
CA VAL A 554 -3.41 33.02 1.42
C VAL A 554 -3.12 34.45 0.95
N LEU A 555 -3.68 35.42 1.66
CA LEU A 555 -3.41 36.83 1.42
C LEU A 555 -1.96 37.17 1.80
N THR A 556 -1.21 37.77 0.87
CA THR A 556 0.15 38.28 1.15
C THR A 556 0.15 39.74 1.59
N ALA A 557 -1.00 40.43 1.47
CA ALA A 557 -1.21 41.79 1.91
C ALA A 557 -2.57 41.92 2.61
N MET A 558 -2.66 42.82 3.60
CA MET A 558 -3.92 43.10 4.29
C MET A 558 -4.96 43.65 3.31
N LEU A 559 -6.19 43.17 3.43
CA LEU A 559 -7.34 43.68 2.71
C LEU A 559 -8.13 44.62 3.62
N ALA A 560 -8.09 45.92 3.30
CA ALA A 560 -8.80 46.93 4.07
C ALA A 560 -10.33 46.73 4.05
N PRO A 561 -11.06 47.26 5.05
CA PRO A 561 -12.52 47.30 5.03
C PRO A 561 -13.08 47.82 3.71
N GLY A 562 -13.97 47.04 3.09
CA GLY A 562 -14.58 47.32 1.79
C GLY A 562 -15.99 47.89 1.90
N LYS A 563 -16.55 48.30 0.76
CA LYS A 563 -17.96 48.70 0.64
C LYS A 563 -18.71 47.76 -0.27
N GLU A 564 -19.96 47.45 0.07
CA GLU A 564 -20.88 46.66 -0.75
C GLU A 564 -21.45 47.48 -1.93
N GLY A 565 -22.01 46.79 -2.92
CA GLY A 565 -22.87 47.37 -3.96
C GLY A 565 -22.19 48.22 -5.02
N ARG A 566 -20.85 48.25 -5.06
CA ARG A 566 -20.07 48.96 -6.08
C ARG A 566 -18.74 48.28 -6.32
N ILE A 567 -18.20 48.48 -7.52
CA ILE A 567 -16.89 47.95 -7.89
C ILE A 567 -15.80 48.87 -7.33
N ASP A 568 -14.96 48.30 -6.48
CA ASP A 568 -13.77 48.94 -5.93
C ASP A 568 -12.61 48.84 -6.92
N ARG A 569 -12.28 49.97 -7.53
CA ARG A 569 -11.17 50.09 -8.49
C ARG A 569 -9.85 50.46 -7.82
N ALA A 570 -9.88 50.92 -6.58
CA ALA A 570 -8.69 51.37 -5.87
C ALA A 570 -8.06 50.23 -5.06
N ALA A 571 -8.88 49.39 -4.44
CA ALA A 571 -8.40 48.21 -3.73
C ALA A 571 -7.84 47.14 -4.69
N ALA A 572 -6.80 46.46 -4.23
CA ALA A 572 -6.24 45.29 -4.88
C ALA A 572 -6.02 44.20 -3.83
N LEU A 573 -6.32 42.96 -4.20
CA LEU A 573 -6.07 41.78 -3.40
C LEU A 573 -4.78 41.13 -3.89
N THR A 574 -3.83 40.85 -3.00
CA THR A 574 -2.63 40.09 -3.38
C THR A 574 -2.65 38.75 -2.65
N VAL A 575 -2.61 37.66 -3.40
CA VAL A 575 -2.78 36.29 -2.91
C VAL A 575 -1.65 35.41 -3.43
N GLU A 576 -1.14 34.53 -2.57
CA GLU A 576 -0.27 33.41 -2.94
C GLU A 576 -1.11 32.14 -3.00
N LEU A 577 -1.19 31.50 -4.16
CA LEU A 577 -1.94 30.25 -4.34
C LEU A 577 -1.07 29.03 -4.03
N TYR A 578 -1.66 27.99 -3.47
CA TYR A 578 -0.96 26.71 -3.30
C TYR A 578 -0.82 25.91 -4.62
N GLY A 579 -1.45 26.40 -5.69
CA GLY A 579 -1.45 25.85 -7.03
C GLY A 579 -2.70 26.26 -7.81
N GLY A 580 -2.63 26.23 -9.14
CA GLY A 580 -3.70 26.70 -10.03
C GLY A 580 -3.41 28.05 -10.67
N GLU A 581 -4.31 28.52 -11.51
CA GLU A 581 -4.19 29.78 -12.25
C GLU A 581 -5.49 30.59 -12.11
N LEU A 582 -5.39 31.92 -12.11
CA LEU A 582 -6.54 32.81 -12.09
C LEU A 582 -6.69 33.54 -13.42
N ALA A 583 -7.92 33.69 -13.89
CA ALA A 583 -8.21 34.35 -15.15
C ALA A 583 -8.93 35.68 -14.95
N SER A 584 -8.62 36.65 -15.81
CA SER A 584 -9.41 37.88 -15.93
C SER A 584 -10.72 37.60 -16.67
N VAL A 585 -11.79 38.31 -16.31
CA VAL A 585 -13.11 38.20 -16.96
C VAL A 585 -13.60 39.57 -17.43
N SER A 586 -14.48 39.56 -18.41
CA SER A 586 -15.16 40.79 -18.83
C SER A 586 -16.08 41.31 -17.71
N ARG A 587 -16.35 42.63 -17.70
CA ARG A 587 -17.31 43.25 -16.77
C ARG A 587 -18.68 42.56 -16.77
N LEU A 588 -19.15 42.14 -17.95
CA LEU A 588 -20.45 41.49 -18.07
C LEU A 588 -20.44 40.11 -17.42
N GLN A 589 -19.37 39.32 -17.61
CA GLN A 589 -19.21 38.04 -16.93
C GLN A 589 -19.08 38.19 -15.41
N LEU A 590 -18.35 39.21 -14.95
CA LEU A 590 -18.28 39.55 -13.53
C LEU A 590 -19.69 39.81 -12.96
N LEU A 591 -20.49 40.66 -13.60
CA LEU A 591 -21.85 40.94 -13.17
C LEU A 591 -22.80 39.73 -13.28
N ASN A 592 -22.43 38.71 -14.06
CA ASN A 592 -23.13 37.44 -14.17
C ASN A 592 -22.58 36.36 -13.21
N GLY A 593 -21.79 36.74 -12.20
CA GLY A 593 -21.33 35.84 -11.14
C GLY A 593 -19.96 35.19 -11.33
N ALA A 594 -19.20 35.54 -12.39
CA ALA A 594 -17.87 34.98 -12.62
C ALA A 594 -16.83 35.46 -11.59
N ASN A 595 -15.72 34.71 -11.45
CA ASN A 595 -14.59 35.04 -10.56
C ASN A 595 -14.97 35.23 -9.10
N LEU A 596 -15.83 34.35 -8.58
CA LEU A 596 -16.24 34.35 -7.18
C LEU A 596 -15.15 33.74 -6.29
N VAL A 597 -14.79 34.44 -5.22
CA VAL A 597 -13.83 33.98 -4.21
C VAL A 597 -14.36 34.24 -2.80
N ALA A 598 -13.99 33.39 -1.85
CA ALA A 598 -14.24 33.58 -0.43
C ALA A 598 -12.92 33.95 0.27
N VAL A 599 -12.95 35.01 1.09
CA VAL A 599 -11.81 35.45 1.91
C VAL A 599 -12.20 35.41 3.38
N ARG A 600 -11.36 34.80 4.22
CA ARG A 600 -11.58 34.76 5.66
C ARG A 600 -11.33 36.16 6.26
N SER A 601 -12.38 36.80 6.76
CA SER A 601 -12.27 38.13 7.37
C SER A 601 -11.59 38.08 8.74
N ALA A 602 -11.14 39.23 9.22
CA ALA A 602 -10.60 39.40 10.57
C ALA A 602 -11.65 39.08 11.67
N GLY A 603 -12.94 39.12 11.34
CA GLY A 603 -14.03 38.69 12.23
C GLY A 603 -14.30 37.18 12.20
N GLY A 604 -13.55 36.39 11.44
CA GLY A 604 -13.70 34.94 11.30
C GLY A 604 -14.76 34.49 10.28
N ALA A 605 -15.67 35.39 9.88
CA ALA A 605 -16.66 35.11 8.83
C ALA A 605 -16.02 35.13 7.44
N TRP A 606 -16.61 34.39 6.49
CA TRP A 606 -16.20 34.40 5.09
C TRP A 606 -16.85 35.55 4.34
N GLU A 607 -16.03 36.39 3.74
CA GLU A 607 -16.51 37.35 2.77
C GLU A 607 -16.50 36.75 1.37
N VAL A 608 -17.62 36.84 0.68
CA VAL A 608 -17.71 36.50 -0.73
C VAL A 608 -17.51 37.76 -1.56
N LEU A 609 -16.56 37.72 -2.49
CA LEU A 609 -16.28 38.83 -3.41
C LEU A 609 -15.93 38.31 -4.80
N GLN A 610 -15.95 39.20 -5.79
CA GLN A 610 -15.53 38.90 -7.16
C GLN A 610 -14.42 39.84 -7.62
N PHE A 611 -13.67 39.43 -8.64
CA PHE A 611 -12.60 40.24 -9.23
C PHE A 611 -12.63 40.24 -10.76
N GLU A 612 -12.30 41.39 -11.36
CA GLU A 612 -12.35 41.58 -12.82
C GLU A 612 -11.04 41.18 -13.50
N SER A 613 -9.91 41.60 -12.93
CA SER A 613 -8.58 41.33 -13.49
C SER A 613 -7.72 40.52 -12.53
N ALA A 614 -7.06 39.49 -13.04
CA ALA A 614 -6.00 38.74 -12.38
C ALA A 614 -4.69 38.91 -13.14
N GLU A 615 -3.63 39.24 -12.41
CA GLU A 615 -2.27 39.41 -12.92
C GLU A 615 -1.31 38.62 -12.02
N GLU A 616 -0.56 37.66 -12.58
CA GLU A 616 0.51 36.98 -11.85
C GLU A 616 1.72 37.92 -11.78
N ILE A 617 2.05 38.39 -10.57
CA ILE A 617 3.12 39.37 -10.34
C ILE A 617 4.44 38.73 -9.92
N ALA A 618 4.39 37.48 -9.47
CA ALA A 618 5.52 36.58 -9.21
C ALA A 618 4.97 35.14 -9.22
N PRO A 619 5.82 34.09 -9.34
CA PRO A 619 5.34 32.70 -9.36
C PRO A 619 4.37 32.43 -8.21
N GLU A 620 3.16 31.97 -8.54
CA GLU A 620 2.07 31.66 -7.60
C GLU A 620 1.49 32.86 -6.84
N ILE A 621 2.01 34.07 -7.04
CA ILE A 621 1.54 35.32 -6.41
C ILE A 621 0.76 36.16 -7.42
N TRP A 622 -0.52 36.33 -7.14
CA TRP A 622 -1.48 37.00 -8.01
C TRP A 622 -1.99 38.30 -7.39
N ARG A 623 -2.15 39.31 -8.23
CA ARG A 623 -2.80 40.58 -7.91
C ARG A 623 -4.16 40.65 -8.60
N LEU A 624 -5.21 40.77 -7.80
CA LEU A 624 -6.60 40.86 -8.25
C LEU A 624 -7.12 42.30 -8.08
N ARG A 625 -7.80 42.84 -9.10
CA ARG A 625 -8.35 44.21 -9.10
C ARG A 625 -9.77 44.25 -9.67
N GLY A 626 -10.43 45.39 -9.48
CA GLY A 626 -11.83 45.57 -9.88
C GLY A 626 -12.75 44.74 -8.99
N LEU A 627 -12.59 44.89 -7.68
CA LEU A 627 -13.21 44.01 -6.69
C LEU A 627 -14.69 44.37 -6.48
N LEU A 628 -15.59 43.40 -6.55
CA LEU A 628 -16.98 43.55 -6.16
C LEU A 628 -17.20 42.82 -4.83
N ARG A 629 -17.33 43.57 -3.74
CA ARG A 629 -17.19 43.07 -2.36
C ARG A 629 -18.51 42.83 -1.65
N GLY A 630 -18.48 42.03 -0.59
CA GLY A 630 -19.64 41.72 0.25
C GLY A 630 -20.83 41.10 -0.49
N GLN A 631 -20.56 40.25 -1.49
CA GLN A 631 -21.60 39.54 -2.24
C GLN A 631 -22.40 38.62 -1.32
N PHE A 632 -23.66 38.36 -1.68
CA PHE A 632 -24.58 37.50 -0.91
C PHE A 632 -24.70 37.89 0.57
N GLY A 633 -24.69 39.20 0.86
CA GLY A 633 -24.90 39.72 2.22
C GLY A 633 -23.73 39.47 3.18
N THR A 634 -22.50 39.52 2.68
CA THR A 634 -21.27 39.36 3.48
C THR A 634 -20.60 40.69 3.84
N GLY A 635 -21.37 41.77 3.91
CA GLY A 635 -20.87 43.12 4.22
C GLY A 635 -20.29 43.31 5.63
N ASP A 636 -20.71 42.50 6.59
CA ASP A 636 -20.09 42.44 7.92
C ASP A 636 -18.63 41.95 7.82
N ALA A 637 -18.40 40.89 7.04
CA ALA A 637 -17.06 40.38 6.74
C ALA A 637 -16.25 41.41 5.91
N ALA A 638 -16.90 42.08 4.95
CA ALA A 638 -16.29 43.17 4.18
C ALA A 638 -15.89 44.36 5.02
N ALA A 639 -16.70 44.74 6.00
CA ALA A 639 -16.41 45.83 6.93
C ALA A 639 -15.30 45.47 7.93
N ALA A 640 -15.13 44.19 8.25
CA ALA A 640 -14.03 43.72 9.10
C ALA A 640 -12.67 43.74 8.37
N GLY A 641 -12.65 43.58 7.04
CA GLY A 641 -11.42 43.41 6.28
C GLY A 641 -10.77 42.05 6.54
N ALA A 642 -9.58 41.82 5.99
CA ALA A 642 -8.83 40.57 6.19
C ALA A 642 -7.33 40.84 6.41
N ALA A 643 -6.72 40.06 7.30
CA ALA A 643 -5.30 40.19 7.63
C ALA A 643 -4.40 39.49 6.59
N VAL A 644 -3.10 39.78 6.65
CA VAL A 644 -2.08 38.97 5.96
C VAL A 644 -2.14 37.54 6.50
N GLY A 645 -2.03 36.55 5.63
CA GLY A 645 -2.15 35.13 5.94
C GLY A 645 -3.60 34.61 6.00
N ALA A 646 -4.60 35.46 5.76
CA ALA A 646 -5.99 35.01 5.70
C ALA A 646 -6.22 34.08 4.50
N ASP A 647 -7.03 33.04 4.70
CA ASP A 647 -7.38 32.08 3.66
C ASP A 647 -8.19 32.73 2.53
N LEU A 648 -7.87 32.35 1.29
CA LEU A 648 -8.64 32.65 0.09
C LEU A 648 -8.99 31.34 -0.62
N VAL A 649 -10.25 31.20 -1.00
CA VAL A 649 -10.75 30.04 -1.74
C VAL A 649 -11.49 30.51 -2.99
N VAL A 650 -11.15 29.97 -4.16
CA VAL A 650 -11.93 30.17 -5.39
C VAL A 650 -13.19 29.33 -5.32
N LEU A 651 -14.35 29.96 -5.50
CA LEU A 651 -15.64 29.28 -5.40
C LEU A 651 -16.06 28.74 -6.76
N ASP A 652 -15.65 27.50 -7.04
CA ASP A 652 -16.01 26.74 -8.24
C ASP A 652 -16.48 25.32 -7.90
N GLU A 653 -16.48 24.42 -8.89
CA GLU A 653 -16.86 23.01 -8.72
C GLU A 653 -15.93 22.22 -7.76
N GLY A 654 -14.74 22.74 -7.44
CA GLY A 654 -13.84 22.15 -6.45
C GLY A 654 -14.28 22.39 -5.00
N VAL A 655 -15.24 23.28 -4.75
CA VAL A 655 -15.75 23.61 -3.41
C VAL A 655 -17.13 23.00 -3.22
N VAL A 656 -17.18 21.86 -2.53
CA VAL A 656 -18.37 21.00 -2.43
C VAL A 656 -19.00 21.09 -1.04
N PRO A 657 -20.30 20.75 -0.88
CA PRO A 657 -20.90 20.56 0.43
C PRO A 657 -20.12 19.55 1.28
N SER A 658 -19.89 19.87 2.55
CA SER A 658 -19.14 18.99 3.48
C SER A 658 -19.88 17.69 3.85
N GLY A 659 -21.20 17.64 3.61
CA GLY A 659 -22.08 16.56 4.07
C GLY A 659 -22.64 16.77 5.48
N LEU A 660 -22.57 17.98 6.02
CA LEU A 660 -23.24 18.38 7.27
C LEU A 660 -24.74 18.10 7.20
N LEU A 661 -25.33 17.52 8.26
CA LEU A 661 -26.77 17.32 8.33
C LEU A 661 -27.50 18.57 8.86
N ALA A 662 -28.77 18.73 8.49
CA ALA A 662 -29.59 19.86 8.94
C ALA A 662 -29.63 20.02 10.47
N GLY A 663 -29.73 18.93 11.22
CA GLY A 663 -29.77 18.94 12.69
C GLY A 663 -28.42 19.19 13.37
N GLU A 664 -27.33 19.21 12.60
CA GLU A 664 -25.97 19.42 13.10
C GLU A 664 -25.51 20.88 12.97
N ALA A 665 -26.32 21.75 12.34
CA ALA A 665 -25.98 23.14 12.09
C ALA A 665 -25.65 23.90 13.38
N GLY A 666 -24.41 24.42 13.44
CA GLY A 666 -23.86 25.15 14.57
C GLY A 666 -23.48 24.31 15.78
N LEU A 667 -23.44 22.98 15.66
CA LEU A 667 -22.69 22.12 16.58
C LEU A 667 -21.21 22.12 16.20
N GLN A 668 -20.34 21.96 17.20
CA GLN A 668 -18.92 21.72 16.97
C GLN A 668 -18.73 20.24 16.62
N LEU A 669 -18.13 19.96 15.46
CA LEU A 669 -17.89 18.61 14.96
C LEU A 669 -16.42 18.42 14.59
N ASN A 670 -15.91 17.21 14.78
CA ASN A 670 -14.56 16.82 14.39
C ASN A 670 -14.61 16.22 12.98
N TRP A 671 -13.81 16.77 12.08
CA TRP A 671 -13.72 16.35 10.70
C TRP A 671 -12.38 15.69 10.42
N ARG A 672 -12.38 14.67 9.56
CA ARG A 672 -11.18 14.09 8.98
C ARG A 672 -11.29 14.03 7.46
N VAL A 673 -10.25 14.48 6.78
CA VAL A 673 -10.17 14.54 5.31
C VAL A 673 -8.91 13.84 4.84
N GLY A 674 -9.05 12.87 3.94
CA GLY A 674 -7.92 12.08 3.44
C GLY A 674 -8.27 11.28 2.19
N PRO A 675 -7.27 10.69 1.50
CA PRO A 675 -7.50 9.94 0.27
C PRO A 675 -8.48 8.78 0.47
N LEU A 676 -9.37 8.59 -0.50
CA LEU A 676 -10.34 7.49 -0.48
C LEU A 676 -9.61 6.14 -0.40
N GLY A 677 -9.92 5.32 0.61
CA GLY A 677 -9.32 3.99 0.80
C GLY A 677 -7.97 3.97 1.53
N ALA A 678 -7.46 5.12 1.99
CA ALA A 678 -6.26 5.16 2.83
C ALA A 678 -6.56 4.85 4.31
N ASP A 679 -5.56 4.37 5.03
CA ASP A 679 -5.64 4.17 6.49
C ASP A 679 -5.74 5.50 7.23
N PHE A 680 -6.48 5.53 8.35
CA PHE A 680 -6.69 6.69 9.23
C PHE A 680 -5.42 7.12 10.02
N SER A 681 -4.30 7.26 9.32
CA SER A 681 -3.04 7.79 9.87
C SER A 681 -2.99 9.30 9.77
N SER A 682 -2.24 9.94 10.67
CA SER A 682 -1.97 11.39 10.60
C SER A 682 -1.16 11.79 9.36
N ALA A 683 -0.51 10.84 8.69
CA ALA A 683 0.21 11.09 7.44
C ALA A 683 -0.75 11.22 6.24
N SER A 684 -1.90 10.51 6.27
CA SER A 684 -2.86 10.45 5.17
C SER A 684 -4.08 11.35 5.37
N PHE A 685 -4.43 11.67 6.62
CA PHE A 685 -5.63 12.45 6.95
C PHE A 685 -5.29 13.76 7.67
N SER A 686 -5.90 14.86 7.25
CA SER A 686 -6.01 16.08 8.06
C SER A 686 -7.21 15.98 9.00
N ALA A 687 -7.10 16.62 10.16
CA ALA A 687 -8.14 16.69 11.16
C ALA A 687 -8.40 18.14 11.55
N SER A 688 -9.67 18.51 11.68
CA SER A 688 -10.09 19.85 12.12
C SER A 688 -11.35 19.75 12.98
N SER A 689 -11.58 20.76 13.82
CA SER A 689 -12.80 20.89 14.62
C SER A 689 -13.52 22.16 14.19
N GLU A 690 -14.72 22.02 13.65
CA GLU A 690 -15.40 23.09 12.93
C GLU A 690 -16.85 23.24 13.40
N THR A 691 -17.32 24.48 13.41
CA THR A 691 -18.71 24.84 13.72
C THR A 691 -19.25 25.70 12.58
N GLY A 692 -20.35 25.30 11.95
CA GLY A 692 -20.92 26.05 10.83
C GLY A 692 -22.29 25.56 10.38
N GLY A 693 -22.73 25.99 9.20
CA GLY A 693 -24.05 25.69 8.64
C GLY A 693 -25.15 26.65 9.10
N LYS A 694 -24.80 27.74 9.79
CA LYS A 694 -25.75 28.77 10.24
C LYS A 694 -25.73 30.00 9.35
N ARG A 695 -24.62 30.29 8.67
CA ARG A 695 -24.50 31.53 7.88
C ARG A 695 -25.57 31.66 6.80
N ALA A 696 -25.90 30.58 6.08
CA ALA A 696 -26.94 30.58 5.06
C ALA A 696 -28.37 30.77 5.59
N LEU A 697 -28.59 30.50 6.89
CA LEU A 697 -29.88 30.70 7.56
C LEU A 697 -30.03 32.12 8.13
N MET A 698 -28.95 32.89 8.26
CA MET A 698 -29.01 34.22 8.90
C MET A 698 -29.60 35.27 7.95
N PRO A 699 -30.66 36.00 8.37
CA PRO A 699 -31.13 37.16 7.63
C PRO A 699 -30.03 38.21 7.45
N PHE A 700 -30.04 38.87 6.28
CA PHE A 700 -29.13 39.96 5.99
C PHE A 700 -29.43 41.18 6.88
N SER A 701 -28.39 41.99 7.10
CA SER A 701 -28.52 43.22 7.88
C SER A 701 -29.47 44.20 7.18
N PRO A 702 -30.49 44.75 7.86
CA PRO A 702 -31.29 45.83 7.30
C PRO A 702 -30.42 47.01 6.86
N VAL A 703 -30.89 47.79 5.88
CA VAL A 703 -30.14 48.94 5.35
C VAL A 703 -30.91 50.24 5.54
N HIS A 704 -30.19 51.35 5.36
CA HIS A 704 -30.77 52.69 5.47
C HIS A 704 -31.49 52.95 6.80
N LEU A 705 -30.98 52.39 7.92
CA LEU A 705 -31.45 52.72 9.26
C LEU A 705 -31.36 54.24 9.46
N ARG A 706 -32.53 54.87 9.56
CA ARG A 706 -32.74 56.31 9.68
C ARG A 706 -33.59 56.57 10.91
N GLY A 707 -33.47 57.78 11.42
CA GLY A 707 -34.12 58.22 12.64
C GLY A 707 -34.37 59.71 12.57
N ARG A 708 -35.53 60.14 13.06
CA ARG A 708 -35.89 61.54 13.19
C ARG A 708 -36.60 61.73 14.52
N ARG A 709 -36.19 62.77 15.25
CA ARG A 709 -36.88 63.20 16.46
C ARG A 709 -38.17 63.94 16.09
N ALA A 710 -39.29 63.53 16.67
CA ALA A 710 -40.58 64.19 16.53
C ALA A 710 -40.70 65.36 17.53
N GLY A 711 -41.61 66.31 17.26
CA GLY A 711 -41.80 67.52 18.08
C GLY A 711 -42.20 67.27 19.55
N ALA A 712 -42.61 66.05 19.90
CA ALA A 712 -42.95 65.62 21.27
C ALA A 712 -41.79 64.95 22.03
N GLY A 713 -40.60 64.83 21.43
CA GLY A 713 -39.41 64.22 22.05
C GLY A 713 -39.14 62.75 21.68
N ASP A 714 -40.10 62.09 21.01
CA ASP A 714 -39.95 60.71 20.51
C ASP A 714 -38.90 60.60 19.41
N LEU A 715 -38.22 59.44 19.32
CA LEU A 715 -37.34 59.10 18.20
C LEU A 715 -38.04 58.08 17.29
N SER A 716 -38.49 58.54 16.11
CA SER A 716 -39.04 57.66 15.07
C SER A 716 -37.91 57.07 14.23
N LEU A 717 -37.86 55.75 14.14
CA LEU A 717 -36.84 54.98 13.42
C LEU A 717 -37.48 54.20 12.27
N TRP A 718 -36.78 54.09 11.15
CA TRP A 718 -37.18 53.26 10.01
C TRP A 718 -35.97 52.75 9.24
N TRP A 719 -36.14 51.63 8.55
CA TRP A 719 -35.09 50.97 7.75
C TRP A 719 -35.70 50.28 6.53
N ILE A 720 -34.85 49.69 5.70
CA ILE A 720 -35.26 48.92 4.51
C ILE A 720 -34.78 47.47 4.68
N ARG A 721 -35.69 46.52 4.45
CA ARG A 721 -35.43 45.07 4.48
C ARG A 721 -34.45 44.67 3.36
N ARG A 722 -33.59 43.70 3.64
CA ARG A 722 -32.84 42.96 2.61
C ARG A 722 -33.32 41.52 2.60
N GLY A 723 -33.42 40.93 1.41
CA GLY A 723 -33.75 39.52 1.22
C GLY A 723 -32.51 38.72 0.85
N ARG A 724 -32.44 37.48 1.32
CA ARG A 724 -31.38 36.51 0.95
C ARG A 724 -31.84 35.47 -0.09
N ILE A 725 -33.15 35.40 -0.33
CA ILE A 725 -33.82 34.42 -1.20
C ILE A 725 -34.44 35.18 -2.37
N ASP A 726 -33.98 34.88 -3.59
CA ASP A 726 -34.49 35.44 -4.86
C ASP A 726 -34.75 36.96 -4.84
N ALA A 727 -33.90 37.73 -4.14
CA ALA A 727 -34.11 39.16 -3.88
C ALA A 727 -33.50 40.10 -4.94
N ASP A 728 -32.85 39.54 -5.97
CA ASP A 728 -32.14 40.29 -7.01
C ASP A 728 -32.96 40.46 -8.31
N SER A 729 -34.23 40.04 -8.33
CA SER A 729 -35.13 40.22 -9.48
C SER A 729 -35.64 41.66 -9.59
N TRP A 730 -35.57 42.21 -10.80
CA TRP A 730 -36.05 43.57 -11.13
C TRP A 730 -37.50 43.59 -11.65
N GLU A 731 -38.11 42.41 -11.83
CA GLU A 731 -39.46 42.28 -12.40
C GLU A 731 -40.58 42.36 -11.35
N ALA A 732 -40.27 42.01 -10.09
CA ALA A 732 -41.23 42.00 -9.00
C ALA A 732 -41.41 43.40 -8.38
N SER A 733 -42.60 43.66 -7.81
CA SER A 733 -42.90 44.93 -7.13
C SER A 733 -42.23 45.06 -5.75
N ASP A 734 -41.85 43.94 -5.13
CA ASP A 734 -41.07 43.85 -3.90
C ASP A 734 -40.30 42.51 -3.89
N ILE A 735 -39.27 42.42 -3.05
CA ILE A 735 -38.46 41.21 -2.90
C ILE A 735 -39.19 40.13 -2.07
N PRO A 736 -38.91 38.84 -2.28
CA PRO A 736 -39.40 37.78 -1.39
C PRO A 736 -38.90 37.94 0.05
N LEU A 737 -39.73 37.55 1.03
CA LEU A 737 -39.38 37.66 2.46
C LEU A 737 -38.28 36.67 2.87
N GLY A 738 -38.32 35.43 2.36
CA GLY A 738 -37.35 34.37 2.66
C GLY A 738 -37.43 33.78 4.08
N GLU A 739 -38.14 34.43 5.00
CA GLU A 739 -38.44 33.99 6.38
C GLU A 739 -39.95 33.76 6.55
N GLU A 740 -40.36 33.07 7.63
CA GLU A 740 -41.77 32.74 7.89
C GLU A 740 -42.63 33.99 8.20
N ARG A 741 -42.01 35.02 8.77
CA ARG A 741 -42.65 36.29 9.14
C ARG A 741 -41.64 37.43 9.15
N GLU A 742 -42.12 38.63 8.84
CA GLU A 742 -41.30 39.84 8.91
C GLU A 742 -41.27 40.37 10.35
N GLU A 743 -40.19 40.09 11.06
CA GLU A 743 -39.96 40.56 12.42
C GLU A 743 -38.55 41.12 12.57
N TYR A 744 -38.41 42.16 13.40
CA TYR A 744 -37.14 42.80 13.71
C TYR A 744 -36.94 42.90 15.21
N ARG A 745 -35.71 42.71 15.67
CA ARG A 745 -35.27 43.08 17.02
C ARG A 745 -34.55 44.41 16.96
N VAL A 746 -35.03 45.38 17.73
CA VAL A 746 -34.43 46.70 17.91
C VAL A 746 -33.86 46.78 19.31
N GLU A 747 -32.56 47.03 19.40
CA GLU A 747 -31.83 47.16 20.66
C GLU A 747 -31.31 48.58 20.80
N VAL A 748 -31.55 49.18 21.98
CA VAL A 748 -31.05 50.50 22.35
C VAL A 748 -29.93 50.32 23.35
N SER A 749 -28.81 50.99 23.11
CA SER A 749 -27.66 51.00 24.02
C SER A 749 -27.17 52.43 24.24
N ALA A 750 -26.59 52.66 25.42
CA ALA A 750 -25.78 53.86 25.62
C ALA A 750 -24.59 53.83 24.65
N THR A 751 -24.08 55.01 24.28
CA THR A 751 -22.89 55.12 23.42
C THR A 751 -21.73 54.30 24.00
N GLY A 752 -21.36 53.19 23.34
CA GLY A 752 -20.32 52.26 23.81
C GLY A 752 -20.66 51.45 25.07
N GLY A 753 -21.92 51.41 25.49
CA GLY A 753 -22.42 50.65 26.65
C GLY A 753 -23.19 49.38 26.26
N GLY A 754 -23.75 48.70 27.25
CA GLY A 754 -24.60 47.52 27.05
C GLY A 754 -26.00 47.87 26.53
N VAL A 755 -26.74 46.84 26.12
CA VAL A 755 -28.15 46.96 25.71
C VAL A 755 -29.01 47.32 26.93
N LEU A 756 -29.74 48.43 26.82
CA LEU A 756 -30.66 48.94 27.84
C LEU A 756 -32.11 48.56 27.56
N ARG A 757 -32.47 48.49 26.28
CA ARG A 757 -33.82 48.10 25.83
C ARG A 757 -33.72 47.18 24.64
N SER A 758 -34.61 46.20 24.59
CA SER A 758 -34.83 45.32 23.44
C SER A 758 -36.32 45.27 23.14
N ALA A 759 -36.69 45.52 21.88
CA ALA A 759 -38.07 45.48 21.41
C ALA A 759 -38.17 44.65 20.12
N THR A 760 -39.27 43.92 19.97
CA THR A 760 -39.59 43.20 18.72
C THR A 760 -40.72 43.91 17.99
N VAL A 761 -40.52 44.19 16.70
CA VAL A 761 -41.50 44.86 15.83
C VAL A 761 -41.75 44.06 14.56
N SER A 762 -42.97 44.13 14.03
CA SER A 762 -43.40 43.40 12.83
C SER A 762 -43.44 44.27 11.56
N THR A 763 -42.91 45.49 11.64
CA THR A 763 -42.79 46.42 10.52
C THR A 763 -41.40 47.03 10.52
N PRO A 764 -40.89 47.54 9.38
CA PRO A 764 -39.54 48.11 9.28
C PRO A 764 -39.47 49.53 9.86
N ALA A 765 -40.18 49.77 10.96
CA ALA A 765 -40.24 51.03 11.69
C ALA A 765 -40.50 50.79 13.18
N TRP A 766 -39.97 51.67 14.03
CA TRP A 766 -40.21 51.66 15.45
C TRP A 766 -40.18 53.07 16.03
N ILE A 767 -41.02 53.35 17.02
CA ILE A 767 -41.02 54.61 17.75
C ILE A 767 -40.46 54.35 19.13
N TYR A 768 -39.33 54.99 19.43
CA TYR A 768 -38.78 55.02 20.79
C TYR A 768 -39.36 56.24 21.50
N ALA A 769 -40.37 55.98 22.34
CA ALA A 769 -41.16 57.03 22.99
C ALA A 769 -40.31 57.86 23.97
N ALA A 770 -40.62 59.14 24.12
CA ALA A 770 -39.92 60.04 25.05
C ALA A 770 -39.95 59.52 26.50
N ALA A 771 -41.06 58.91 26.91
CA ALA A 771 -41.19 58.28 28.22
C ALA A 771 -40.22 57.10 28.40
N ASP A 772 -40.02 56.30 27.35
CA ASP A 772 -39.09 55.18 27.35
C ASP A 772 -37.63 55.64 27.35
N ILE A 773 -37.31 56.74 26.64
CA ILE A 773 -35.99 57.38 26.69
C ILE A 773 -35.67 57.84 28.12
N VAL A 774 -36.62 58.47 28.79
CA VAL A 774 -36.47 58.92 30.18
C VAL A 774 -36.37 57.73 31.13
N ALA A 775 -37.14 56.65 30.92
CA ALA A 775 -37.08 55.46 31.74
C ALA A 775 -35.71 54.75 31.65
N ASP A 776 -35.13 54.68 30.46
CA ASP A 776 -33.87 53.96 30.23
C ASP A 776 -32.63 54.75 30.67
N PHE A 777 -32.67 56.08 30.57
CA PHE A 777 -31.49 56.93 30.82
C PHE A 777 -31.63 57.92 32.00
N GLY A 778 -32.83 58.08 32.55
CA GLY A 778 -33.17 59.12 33.55
C GLY A 778 -33.25 60.53 32.95
N VAL A 779 -32.19 60.94 32.24
CA VAL A 779 -32.13 62.17 31.43
C VAL A 779 -31.73 61.78 30.01
N PRO A 780 -32.35 62.34 28.95
CA PRO A 780 -31.98 62.02 27.57
C PRO A 780 -30.47 62.24 27.32
N PRO A 781 -29.71 61.21 26.92
CA PRO A 781 -28.28 61.35 26.62
C PRO A 781 -28.10 62.13 25.31
N PRO A 782 -26.91 62.65 24.99
CA PRO A 782 -26.67 63.37 23.73
C PRO A 782 -26.85 62.48 22.49
N ALA A 783 -26.60 61.18 22.61
CA ALA A 783 -26.78 60.21 21.54
C ALA A 783 -27.01 58.79 22.07
N VAL A 784 -27.67 57.97 21.25
CA VAL A 784 -27.93 56.54 21.50
C VAL A 784 -27.49 55.70 20.32
N ASP A 785 -27.04 54.47 20.59
CA ASP A 785 -26.71 53.49 19.57
C ASP A 785 -27.90 52.54 19.40
N ILE A 786 -28.47 52.53 18.19
CA ILE A 786 -29.61 51.68 17.82
C ILE A 786 -29.08 50.55 16.95
N THR A 787 -29.35 49.31 17.36
CA THR A 787 -29.03 48.10 16.60
C THR A 787 -30.31 47.43 16.14
N VAL A 788 -30.43 47.15 14.84
CA VAL A 788 -31.58 46.45 14.27
C VAL A 788 -31.13 45.16 13.61
N ARG A 789 -31.84 44.07 13.90
CA ARG A 789 -31.65 42.74 13.29
C ARG A 789 -32.98 42.22 12.79
N GLN A 790 -33.02 41.66 11.59
CA GLN A 790 -34.17 40.84 11.19
C GLN A 790 -34.12 39.49 11.90
N LEU A 791 -35.27 38.98 12.34
CA LEU A 791 -35.38 37.70 13.02
C LEU A 791 -35.74 36.59 12.02
N SER A 792 -35.12 35.44 12.20
CA SER A 792 -35.51 34.18 11.57
C SER A 792 -35.96 33.21 12.66
N VAL A 793 -37.00 32.41 12.39
CA VAL A 793 -37.40 31.34 13.30
C VAL A 793 -36.32 30.26 13.36
N ALA A 794 -35.66 29.98 12.24
CA ALA A 794 -34.63 28.95 12.13
C ALA A 794 -33.26 29.36 12.71
N ALA A 795 -32.83 30.60 12.49
CA ALA A 795 -31.49 31.07 12.91
C ALA A 795 -31.48 31.96 14.16
N GLY A 796 -32.63 32.52 14.56
CA GLY A 796 -32.69 33.61 15.53
C GLY A 796 -32.33 34.96 14.91
N PRO A 797 -31.69 35.89 15.66
CA PRO A 797 -31.33 37.21 15.15
C PRO A 797 -30.28 37.15 14.05
N GLY A 798 -30.59 37.75 12.89
CA GLY A 798 -29.66 37.90 11.77
C GLY A 798 -28.57 38.94 12.00
N LEU A 799 -27.98 39.39 10.89
CA LEU A 799 -26.88 40.35 10.91
C LEU A 799 -27.39 41.74 11.37
N PRO A 800 -26.59 42.48 12.17
CA PRO A 800 -27.00 43.77 12.70
C PRO A 800 -26.66 44.92 11.77
N VAL A 801 -27.55 45.92 11.73
CA VAL A 801 -27.17 47.30 11.42
C VAL A 801 -27.17 48.11 12.70
N THR A 802 -26.05 48.77 13.00
CA THR A 802 -25.95 49.68 14.13
C THR A 802 -25.72 51.09 13.65
N ARG A 803 -26.48 52.05 14.19
CA ARG A 803 -26.30 53.47 13.91
C ARG A 803 -26.48 54.31 15.17
N ARG A 804 -25.59 55.28 15.32
CA ARG A 804 -25.70 56.32 16.33
C ARG A 804 -26.69 57.40 15.90
N PHE A 805 -27.61 57.73 16.79
CA PHE A 805 -28.56 58.82 16.62
C PHE A 805 -28.34 59.88 17.68
N SER A 806 -28.26 61.14 17.25
CA SER A 806 -28.30 62.28 18.16
C SER A 806 -29.70 62.41 18.75
N LEU A 807 -29.76 62.58 20.07
CA LEU A 807 -30.98 62.94 20.79
C LEU A 807 -30.97 64.42 21.22
N ALA A 808 -29.89 65.16 20.93
CA ALA A 808 -29.85 66.61 21.04
C ALA A 808 -30.92 67.26 20.15
#